data_AF-A0A7K8T384-F1
#
_entry.id   AF-A0A7K8T384-F1
#
_cell.length_a   1.000
_cell.length_b   1.000
_cell.length_c   1.000
_cell.angle_alpha   90.00
_cell.angle_beta   90.00
_cell.angle_gamma   90.00
#
_symmetry.space_group_name_H-M   'P 1'
#
loop_
_entity.id
_entity.type
_entity.pdbx_description
1 polymer ?
#
loop_
_entity_poly.entity_id
_entity_poly.type
_entity_poly.pdbx_seq_one_letter_code
_entity_poly.pdbx_strand_id
1 'polypeptide(L)'
;RGGRMEVVEEKKEEEQREEEEQKALEITDNLQDVEEKVSVEQVCVPSDVPGFDWSSIDTSQLPSSYKTNSPKEKQLLRIADHFLWQYTHLCPDRKPLFLHPVNECGVEKFVSTTVRRTLLPYAELYDWDGCASFISDYLTMEPLKSPITPPSSLYSPTTILKYQRGNCFDYSVLLCSMLIGAGYDAYCVHGYATREICTLDETLEPCPLLRRPQEVPKEEPRKKSKYRVKPPPDLQSKFELQQEAKKVAETEAAQKNKEREEEEVTEVEKLERDPLYGLRVHAWVLVLPGKREVPEAFFINPFTGKGHSTTDDCFLGIESVWNHRNYWVNMQDCCKGCKDLTFDLGDAVRWEVMLSESKKPVQLLPGAEEDMDDMVSDPIMALQEEEEKDMSFDMPPSWVTPIQISPREFETRYFQGMKVILYEKAKVEKWAPYLNKNGLVKRLTVYADSDCAEVVEVREWFINREDRLNMREVNKQTQVTTEYFSPGHLFHLKAHTYTSLEPETERTVEFYNEARVDGLQKRVGNANEMTEYFEGRDDFLHVRHTEFGERGKKVLLAGTRTDIDSRLIVQIKECFHRNLEKPADKDVAERVFLITKEEIHLTYHLKDKYITASKDLFKVMERDRKGKIIMTPETCITYRAGSSEKDEKLVHQYQLFQELRGKEKRLKQEVQQSKAEVLNILETREKEEAAIKLSVSIYDTERHKAMLCYGLRFCVPFLLALLSVTLTPAFLLPQQAVEELQKNEQWFQENQNRLSADEEDNFLARCSETMSLIHKLELRLNREKQTARQKYRALEEKLRKDPRLAEHLDGA
;
A
#
# COMPACT_ATOMS: atom_id res chain seq x y z
N ARG A 1 -39.46 42.81 38.08
CA ARG A 1 -39.39 41.66 37.14
C ARG A 1 -38.05 41.58 36.40
N GLY A 2 -36.98 42.26 36.85
CA GLY A 2 -35.67 42.28 36.18
C GLY A 2 -34.64 41.27 36.73
N GLY A 3 -34.55 41.06 38.05
CA GLY A 3 -33.48 40.26 38.65
C GLY A 3 -33.59 38.73 38.55
N ARG A 4 -34.48 38.16 37.73
CA ARG A 4 -34.61 36.70 37.55
C ARG A 4 -34.20 36.23 36.15
N MET A 5 -33.88 37.16 35.24
CA MET A 5 -33.43 36.85 33.88
C MET A 5 -31.90 36.94 33.80
N GLU A 6 -31.28 37.94 34.45
CA GLU A 6 -29.81 38.07 34.56
C GLU A 6 -29.17 36.85 35.26
N VAL A 7 -29.76 36.34 36.34
CA VAL A 7 -29.22 35.17 37.07
C VAL A 7 -29.33 33.86 36.27
N VAL A 8 -30.19 33.81 35.25
CA VAL A 8 -30.35 32.62 34.38
C VAL A 8 -29.45 32.71 33.15
N GLU A 9 -29.12 33.93 32.68
CA GLU A 9 -28.10 34.12 31.65
C GLU A 9 -26.68 33.95 32.21
N GLU A 10 -26.37 34.48 33.39
CA GLU A 10 -25.07 34.25 34.04
C GLU A 10 -24.81 32.76 34.30
N LYS A 11 -25.82 32.01 34.77
CA LYS A 11 -25.68 30.56 34.98
C LYS A 11 -25.49 29.76 33.68
N LYS A 12 -26.05 30.24 32.56
CA LYS A 12 -25.87 29.58 31.26
C LYS A 12 -24.52 29.90 30.64
N GLU A 13 -24.00 31.11 30.85
CA GLU A 13 -22.65 31.47 30.42
C GLU A 13 -21.58 30.77 31.27
N GLU A 14 -21.86 30.53 32.55
CA GLU A 14 -20.99 29.78 33.46
C GLU A 14 -20.98 28.27 33.12
N GLU A 15 -22.15 27.66 32.85
CA GLU A 15 -22.24 26.27 32.35
C GLU A 15 -21.58 26.09 30.97
N GLN A 16 -21.66 27.08 30.07
CA GLN A 16 -20.97 27.02 28.78
C GLN A 16 -19.45 27.19 28.90
N ARG A 17 -18.97 27.99 29.86
CA ARG A 17 -17.53 28.08 30.16
C ARG A 17 -16.99 26.79 30.75
N GLU A 18 -17.74 26.14 31.64
CA GLU A 18 -17.34 24.85 32.22
C GLU A 18 -17.34 23.73 31.15
N GLU A 19 -18.26 23.74 30.20
CA GLU A 19 -18.23 22.80 29.05
C GLU A 19 -17.08 23.08 28.07
N GLU A 20 -16.73 24.35 27.83
CA GLU A 20 -15.58 24.72 26.99
C GLU A 20 -14.24 24.43 27.68
N GLU A 21 -14.13 24.61 29.00
CA GLU A 21 -12.96 24.23 29.79
C GLU A 21 -12.82 22.70 29.87
N GLN A 22 -13.92 21.94 30.01
CA GLN A 22 -13.88 20.48 29.96
C GLN A 22 -13.49 19.94 28.58
N LYS A 23 -13.98 20.55 27.48
CA LYS A 23 -13.53 20.20 26.12
C LYS A 23 -12.08 20.60 25.87
N ALA A 24 -11.63 21.74 26.40
CA ALA A 24 -10.23 22.13 26.31
C ALA A 24 -9.34 21.16 27.10
N LEU A 25 -9.76 20.72 28.29
CA LEU A 25 -9.06 19.71 29.10
C LEU A 25 -9.05 18.34 28.41
N GLU A 26 -10.14 17.90 27.77
CA GLU A 26 -10.16 16.67 26.97
C GLU A 26 -9.26 16.75 25.72
N ILE A 27 -9.14 17.91 25.07
CA ILE A 27 -8.21 18.13 23.95
C ILE A 27 -6.77 18.16 24.44
N THR A 28 -6.52 18.72 25.62
CA THR A 28 -5.18 18.78 26.24
C THR A 28 -4.72 17.42 26.74
N ASP A 29 -5.63 16.61 27.32
CA ASP A 29 -5.38 15.22 27.69
C ASP A 29 -5.14 14.34 26.45
N ASN A 30 -5.87 14.54 25.34
CA ASN A 30 -5.61 13.83 24.08
C ASN A 30 -4.29 14.27 23.40
N LEU A 31 -3.85 15.52 23.58
CA LEU A 31 -2.56 16.00 23.08
C LEU A 31 -1.39 15.51 23.96
N GLN A 32 -1.58 15.45 25.28
CA GLN A 32 -0.62 14.85 26.21
C GLN A 32 -0.53 13.33 26.02
N ASP A 33 -1.62 12.63 25.72
CA ASP A 33 -1.64 11.19 25.45
C ASP A 33 -1.07 10.81 24.06
N VAL A 34 -0.81 11.82 23.21
CA VAL A 34 -0.07 11.73 21.93
C VAL A 34 1.39 12.16 22.13
N GLU A 35 1.67 13.21 22.91
CA GLU A 35 3.04 13.61 23.26
C GLU A 35 3.74 12.59 24.17
N GLU A 36 3.04 11.96 25.11
CA GLU A 36 3.59 10.93 26.02
C GLU A 36 3.80 9.58 25.29
N LYS A 37 3.08 9.34 24.18
CA LYS A 37 3.36 8.23 23.25
C LYS A 37 4.49 8.54 22.26
N VAL A 38 4.82 9.82 22.03
CA VAL A 38 5.93 10.26 21.17
C VAL A 38 7.23 10.45 21.96
N SER A 39 7.16 10.75 23.27
CA SER A 39 8.32 11.08 24.10
C SER A 39 8.91 9.92 24.93
N VAL A 40 8.36 8.70 24.81
CA VAL A 40 8.90 7.48 25.45
C VAL A 40 9.47 6.47 24.43
N GLU A 41 9.59 6.81 23.15
CA GLU A 41 10.52 6.10 22.26
C GLU A 41 11.92 6.69 22.45
N GLN A 42 12.57 6.26 23.53
CA GLN A 42 14.03 6.21 23.56
C GLN A 42 14.47 5.56 22.25
N VAL A 43 15.36 6.22 21.50
CA VAL A 43 15.91 5.73 20.22
C VAL A 43 16.47 4.33 20.44
N CYS A 44 15.63 3.31 20.22
CA CYS A 44 16.04 1.92 20.22
C CYS A 44 16.82 1.72 18.94
N VAL A 45 18.14 1.81 19.08
CA VAL A 45 19.08 1.04 18.27
C VAL A 45 18.52 -0.39 18.17
N PRO A 46 18.59 -1.10 17.02
CA PRO A 46 18.04 -2.45 16.83
C PRO A 46 18.57 -3.55 17.78
N SER A 47 19.33 -3.19 18.83
CA SER A 47 20.01 -4.08 19.75
C SER A 47 19.11 -4.69 20.84
N ASP A 48 17.84 -4.29 20.98
CA ASP A 48 16.95 -4.76 22.06
C ASP A 48 16.15 -6.02 21.72
N VAL A 49 16.66 -6.87 20.83
CA VAL A 49 16.14 -8.25 20.69
C VAL A 49 16.85 -9.11 21.75
N PRO A 50 16.12 -9.72 22.71
CA PRO A 50 16.73 -10.65 23.65
C PRO A 50 17.51 -11.72 22.89
N GLY A 51 18.76 -11.96 23.30
CA GLY A 51 19.61 -12.96 22.65
C GLY A 51 18.91 -14.31 22.59
N PHE A 52 18.70 -14.83 21.38
CA PHE A 52 18.09 -16.14 21.20
C PHE A 52 19.12 -17.23 21.48
N ASP A 53 18.78 -18.14 22.38
CA ASP A 53 19.64 -19.26 22.70
C ASP A 53 19.44 -20.39 21.70
N TRP A 54 20.33 -20.46 20.71
CA TRP A 54 20.36 -21.53 19.71
C TRP A 54 20.54 -22.94 20.32
N SER A 55 20.97 -23.07 21.58
CA SER A 55 21.03 -24.38 22.24
C SER A 55 19.66 -24.93 22.63
N SER A 56 18.61 -24.10 22.63
CA SER A 56 17.23 -24.46 22.96
C SER A 56 16.40 -25.01 21.79
N ILE A 57 17.01 -25.18 20.60
CA ILE A 57 16.30 -25.65 19.40
C ILE A 57 15.78 -27.09 19.60
N ASP A 58 14.51 -27.28 19.26
CA ASP A 58 13.91 -28.61 19.21
C ASP A 58 14.39 -29.37 17.97
N THR A 59 15.33 -30.29 18.19
CA THR A 59 15.89 -31.18 17.17
C THR A 59 15.17 -32.52 17.09
N SER A 60 14.15 -32.77 17.93
CA SER A 60 13.49 -34.08 18.02
C SER A 60 12.79 -34.46 16.71
N GLN A 61 12.11 -33.50 16.08
CA GLN A 61 11.33 -33.65 14.86
C GLN A 61 12.18 -33.67 13.57
N LEU A 62 13.50 -33.41 13.66
CA LEU A 62 14.36 -33.36 12.48
C LEU A 62 14.67 -34.77 11.92
N PRO A 63 14.72 -34.92 10.58
CA PRO A 63 15.03 -36.19 9.91
C PRO A 63 16.42 -36.75 10.28
N SER A 64 16.63 -38.04 10.02
CA SER A 64 17.91 -38.72 10.28
C SER A 64 19.10 -38.15 9.49
N SER A 65 18.85 -37.52 8.32
CA SER A 65 19.88 -36.86 7.51
C SER A 65 20.57 -35.69 8.23
N TYR A 66 19.89 -35.07 9.19
CA TYR A 66 20.42 -33.99 10.02
C TYR A 66 21.30 -34.54 11.14
N LYS A 67 20.97 -35.74 11.63
CA LYS A 67 21.58 -36.35 12.83
C LYS A 67 22.74 -37.29 12.51
N THR A 68 22.92 -37.69 11.25
CA THR A 68 23.95 -38.65 10.84
C THR A 68 24.53 -38.32 9.47
N ASN A 69 25.78 -38.75 9.24
CA ASN A 69 26.45 -38.69 7.94
C ASN A 69 26.35 -40.03 7.22
N SER A 70 25.88 -39.99 5.98
CA SER A 70 25.91 -41.09 5.03
C SER A 70 27.36 -41.52 4.71
N PRO A 71 27.58 -42.73 4.18
CA PRO A 71 28.93 -43.17 3.80
C PRO A 71 29.62 -42.21 2.82
N LYS A 72 28.85 -41.65 1.86
CA LYS A 72 29.37 -40.70 0.88
C LYS A 72 29.72 -39.35 1.50
N GLU A 73 28.90 -38.83 2.42
CA GLU A 73 29.23 -37.62 3.19
C GLU A 73 30.49 -37.82 4.04
N LYS A 74 30.66 -38.97 4.69
CA LYS A 74 31.88 -39.28 5.46
C LYS A 74 33.12 -39.31 4.58
N GLN A 75 33.01 -39.81 3.35
CA GLN A 75 34.11 -39.77 2.39
C GLN A 75 34.41 -38.33 1.95
N LEU A 76 33.38 -37.52 1.67
CA LEU A 76 33.55 -36.11 1.33
C LEU A 76 34.24 -35.32 2.44
N LEU A 77 33.87 -35.55 3.71
CA LEU A 77 34.51 -34.89 4.85
C LEU A 77 36.00 -35.23 4.93
N ARG A 78 36.40 -36.50 4.68
CA ARG A 78 37.82 -36.88 4.62
C ARG A 78 38.56 -36.18 3.47
N ILE A 79 37.91 -36.01 2.31
CA ILE A 79 38.48 -35.26 1.18
C ILE A 79 38.64 -33.79 1.60
N ALA A 80 37.66 -33.21 2.29
CA ALA A 80 37.71 -31.83 2.79
C ALA A 80 38.83 -31.64 3.82
N ASP A 81 38.99 -32.56 4.77
CA ASP A 81 40.08 -32.55 5.76
C ASP A 81 41.45 -32.57 5.08
N HIS A 82 41.62 -33.45 4.08
CA HIS A 82 42.86 -33.56 3.34
C HIS A 82 43.15 -32.29 2.54
N PHE A 83 42.14 -31.74 1.87
CA PHE A 83 42.24 -30.47 1.13
C PHE A 83 42.60 -29.31 2.07
N LEU A 84 41.96 -29.21 3.23
CA LEU A 84 42.27 -28.21 4.25
C LEU A 84 43.71 -28.32 4.76
N TRP A 85 44.19 -29.55 4.98
CA TRP A 85 45.55 -29.80 5.42
C TRP A 85 46.57 -29.36 4.38
N GLN A 86 46.34 -29.70 3.11
CA GLN A 86 47.18 -29.27 1.98
C GLN A 86 47.18 -27.74 1.85
N TYR A 87 46.00 -27.12 1.89
CA TYR A 87 45.86 -25.68 1.81
C TYR A 87 46.60 -24.96 2.95
N THR A 88 46.43 -25.42 4.19
CA THR A 88 47.10 -24.84 5.37
C THR A 88 48.62 -24.98 5.27
N HIS A 89 49.11 -26.06 4.66
CA HIS A 89 50.54 -26.26 4.42
C HIS A 89 51.10 -25.33 3.33
N LEU A 90 50.35 -25.12 2.24
CA LEU A 90 50.74 -24.27 1.12
C LEU A 90 50.61 -22.78 1.43
N CYS A 91 49.61 -22.40 2.23
CA CYS A 91 49.25 -21.03 2.57
C CYS A 91 49.24 -20.81 4.09
N PRO A 92 50.38 -20.89 4.80
CA PRO A 92 50.44 -20.84 6.26
C PRO A 92 50.01 -19.50 6.87
N ASP A 93 50.12 -18.41 6.11
CA ASP A 93 49.76 -17.05 6.55
C ASP A 93 48.25 -16.74 6.38
N ARG A 94 47.49 -17.61 5.70
CA ARG A 94 46.04 -17.42 5.48
C ARG A 94 45.23 -18.12 6.58
N LYS A 95 44.03 -17.60 6.86
CA LYS A 95 43.10 -18.23 7.81
C LYS A 95 42.60 -19.59 7.26
N PRO A 96 42.25 -20.54 8.15
CA PRO A 96 41.65 -21.81 7.75
C PRO A 96 40.34 -21.62 6.97
N LEU A 97 40.09 -22.52 6.00
CA LEU A 97 38.89 -22.48 5.16
C LEU A 97 37.63 -22.90 5.94
N PHE A 98 36.49 -22.34 5.55
CA PHE A 98 35.19 -22.68 6.10
C PHE A 98 34.55 -23.82 5.28
N LEU A 99 34.82 -25.07 5.66
CA LEU A 99 34.45 -26.26 4.87
C LEU A 99 33.33 -27.10 5.47
N HIS A 100 33.42 -27.48 6.76
CA HIS A 100 32.45 -28.40 7.38
C HIS A 100 32.07 -28.00 8.82
N PRO A 101 31.37 -26.87 9.01
CA PRO A 101 30.84 -26.48 10.32
C PRO A 101 29.85 -27.53 10.87
N VAL A 102 29.58 -27.45 12.18
CA VAL A 102 28.54 -28.29 12.80
C VAL A 102 27.15 -27.73 12.52
N ASN A 103 26.18 -28.59 12.27
CA ASN A 103 24.78 -28.19 12.13
C ASN A 103 24.06 -28.11 13.48
N GLU A 104 22.73 -27.86 13.47
CA GLU A 104 21.87 -27.81 14.66
C GLU A 104 21.87 -29.09 15.52
N CYS A 105 22.26 -30.23 14.96
CA CYS A 105 22.33 -31.51 15.67
C CYS A 105 23.76 -31.82 16.18
N GLY A 106 24.70 -30.89 16.02
CA GLY A 106 26.11 -31.11 16.40
C GLY A 106 26.87 -32.03 15.44
N VAL A 107 26.39 -32.19 14.20
CA VAL A 107 27.02 -33.05 13.18
C VAL A 107 27.75 -32.18 12.18
N GLU A 108 29.01 -32.51 11.89
CA GLU A 108 29.79 -31.84 10.85
C GLU A 108 29.20 -32.13 9.47
N LYS A 109 28.90 -31.05 8.74
CA LYS A 109 28.31 -31.09 7.41
C LYS A 109 29.09 -30.18 6.47
N PHE A 110 29.41 -30.68 5.29
CA PHE A 110 30.11 -29.90 4.28
C PHE A 110 29.22 -28.75 3.77
N VAL A 111 29.73 -27.52 3.69
CA VAL A 111 28.93 -26.31 3.40
C VAL A 111 28.12 -26.40 2.10
N SER A 112 28.67 -27.03 1.06
CA SER A 112 27.98 -27.22 -0.23
C SER A 112 26.78 -28.15 -0.13
N THR A 113 26.80 -29.11 0.81
CA THR A 113 25.68 -30.03 1.06
C THR A 113 24.55 -29.37 1.86
N THR A 114 24.77 -28.20 2.45
CA THR A 114 23.73 -27.39 3.11
C THR A 114 22.88 -26.62 2.09
N VAL A 115 23.42 -26.35 0.89
CA VAL A 115 22.69 -25.66 -0.19
C VAL A 115 21.69 -26.61 -0.85
N ARG A 116 20.39 -26.34 -0.68
CA ARG A 116 19.31 -27.19 -1.20
C ARG A 116 18.53 -26.46 -2.30
N ARG A 117 18.80 -26.83 -3.56
CA ARG A 117 18.03 -26.30 -4.71
C ARG A 117 16.53 -26.51 -4.49
N THR A 118 15.79 -25.41 -4.34
CA THR A 118 14.35 -25.46 -4.10
C THR A 118 13.63 -24.34 -4.85
N LEU A 119 12.68 -24.71 -5.72
CA LEU A 119 11.77 -23.76 -6.38
C LEU A 119 10.49 -23.65 -5.56
N LEU A 120 10.12 -22.44 -5.16
CA LEU A 120 8.89 -22.14 -4.42
C LEU A 120 7.75 -21.75 -5.38
N PRO A 121 6.47 -21.88 -5.00
CA PRO A 121 5.34 -21.63 -5.90
C PRO A 121 5.02 -20.13 -6.12
N TYR A 122 5.83 -19.21 -5.59
CA TYR A 122 5.57 -17.77 -5.61
C TYR A 122 6.34 -17.10 -6.73
N ALA A 123 5.63 -16.48 -7.68
CA ALA A 123 6.23 -15.83 -8.85
C ALA A 123 7.22 -14.70 -8.46
N GLU A 124 6.94 -13.95 -7.40
CA GLU A 124 7.83 -12.91 -6.86
C GLU A 124 9.20 -13.45 -6.45
N LEU A 125 9.31 -14.73 -6.10
CA LEU A 125 10.57 -15.35 -5.69
C LEU A 125 11.37 -15.91 -6.88
N TYR A 126 10.87 -15.78 -8.11
CA TYR A 126 11.60 -16.18 -9.32
C TYR A 126 12.57 -15.12 -9.80
N ASP A 127 12.33 -13.87 -9.43
CA ASP A 127 13.24 -12.76 -9.67
C ASP A 127 14.21 -12.62 -8.50
N TRP A 128 15.47 -12.30 -8.79
CA TRP A 128 16.51 -12.32 -7.77
C TRP A 128 16.28 -11.23 -6.70
N ASP A 129 15.75 -10.08 -7.12
CA ASP A 129 15.45 -8.92 -6.28
C ASP A 129 14.25 -9.20 -5.36
N GLY A 130 13.18 -9.79 -5.89
CA GLY A 130 12.03 -10.23 -5.10
C GLY A 130 12.41 -11.31 -4.09
N CYS A 131 13.24 -12.29 -4.50
CA CYS A 131 13.75 -13.32 -3.60
C CYS A 131 14.65 -12.75 -2.49
N ALA A 132 15.57 -11.85 -2.83
CA ALA A 132 16.47 -11.22 -1.86
C ALA A 132 15.73 -10.29 -0.90
N SER A 133 14.78 -9.49 -1.40
CA SER A 133 13.92 -8.63 -0.57
C SER A 133 13.03 -9.43 0.36
N PHE A 134 12.53 -10.59 -0.07
CA PHE A 134 11.74 -11.46 0.80
C PHE A 134 12.58 -11.98 1.96
N ILE A 135 13.79 -12.49 1.71
CA ILE A 135 14.65 -13.03 2.77
C ILE A 135 15.09 -11.93 3.74
N SER A 136 15.47 -10.75 3.23
CA SER A 136 15.87 -9.63 4.08
C SER A 136 14.73 -9.18 4.99
N ASP A 137 13.49 -9.18 4.50
CA ASP A 137 12.31 -8.81 5.29
C ASP A 137 11.85 -9.94 6.23
N TYR A 138 11.97 -11.21 5.84
CA TYR A 138 11.49 -12.38 6.58
C TYR A 138 12.37 -12.79 7.76
N LEU A 139 13.68 -12.64 7.63
CA LEU A 139 14.63 -12.99 8.68
C LEU A 139 15.02 -11.78 9.52
N THR A 140 15.29 -12.03 10.79
CA THR A 140 15.95 -11.09 11.70
C THR A 140 17.45 -11.38 11.73
N MET A 141 18.26 -10.34 11.49
CA MET A 141 19.71 -10.46 11.47
C MET A 141 20.24 -10.69 12.89
N GLU A 142 21.10 -11.70 13.05
CA GLU A 142 21.88 -11.90 14.26
C GLU A 142 23.38 -11.76 13.95
N PRO A 143 24.12 -10.93 14.70
CA PRO A 143 25.53 -10.73 14.45
C PRO A 143 26.33 -11.99 14.80
N LEU A 144 27.49 -12.15 14.15
CA LEU A 144 28.43 -13.22 14.51
C LEU A 144 28.93 -13.03 15.95
N LYS A 145 29.07 -14.13 16.70
CA LYS A 145 29.64 -14.11 18.07
C LYS A 145 30.99 -13.39 18.14
N SER A 146 31.78 -13.52 17.08
CA SER A 146 33.04 -12.81 16.88
C SER A 146 33.06 -12.28 15.45
N PRO A 147 33.29 -10.98 15.23
CA PRO A 147 33.23 -10.39 13.90
C PRO A 147 34.41 -10.80 13.00
N ILE A 148 35.50 -11.34 13.56
CA ILE A 148 36.74 -11.64 12.82
C ILE A 148 36.91 -13.12 12.44
N THR A 149 35.96 -13.97 12.84
CA THR A 149 36.00 -15.42 12.63
C THR A 149 34.68 -15.92 12.07
N PRO A 150 34.69 -16.87 11.13
CA PRO A 150 33.46 -17.51 10.65
C PRO A 150 32.73 -18.22 11.79
N PRO A 151 31.40 -18.45 11.68
CA PRO A 151 30.63 -19.09 12.72
C PRO A 151 31.06 -20.55 12.91
N SER A 152 31.06 -21.05 14.14
CA SER A 152 31.37 -22.46 14.43
C SER A 152 30.30 -23.43 13.90
N SER A 153 29.09 -22.93 13.69
CA SER A 153 27.91 -23.70 13.36
C SER A 153 27.18 -23.07 12.18
N LEU A 154 26.65 -23.88 11.29
CA LEU A 154 25.85 -23.46 10.14
C LEU A 154 24.53 -24.19 10.15
N TYR A 155 23.45 -23.45 10.35
CA TYR A 155 22.12 -24.02 10.49
C TYR A 155 21.51 -24.32 9.12
N SER A 156 20.65 -25.34 9.06
CA SER A 156 19.94 -25.62 7.81
C SER A 156 18.98 -24.48 7.42
N PRO A 157 18.79 -24.22 6.12
CA PRO A 157 17.75 -23.31 5.61
C PRO A 157 16.37 -23.52 6.23
N THR A 158 15.97 -24.77 6.49
CA THR A 158 14.68 -25.09 7.12
C THR A 158 14.58 -24.66 8.58
N THR A 159 15.68 -24.77 9.33
CA THR A 159 15.72 -24.32 10.73
C THR A 159 15.71 -22.80 10.79
N ILE A 160 16.47 -22.15 9.91
CA ILE A 160 16.51 -20.68 9.80
C ILE A 160 15.13 -20.10 9.47
N LEU A 161 14.39 -20.70 8.53
CA LEU A 161 13.02 -20.28 8.23
C LEU A 161 12.07 -20.48 9.41
N LYS A 162 12.17 -21.60 10.13
CA LYS A 162 11.31 -21.90 11.29
C LYS A 162 11.46 -20.88 12.42
N TYR A 163 12.69 -20.43 12.68
CA TYR A 163 12.98 -19.48 13.78
C TYR A 163 13.08 -18.03 13.32
N GLN A 164 13.06 -17.77 12.01
CA GLN A 164 13.13 -16.44 11.38
C GLN A 164 14.32 -15.59 11.84
N ARG A 165 15.46 -16.24 12.13
CA ARG A 165 16.68 -15.62 12.66
C ARG A 165 17.89 -16.26 12.02
N GLY A 166 18.96 -15.51 11.81
CA GLY A 166 20.20 -16.06 11.28
C GLY A 166 21.32 -15.03 11.12
N ASN A 167 22.54 -15.51 10.94
CA ASN A 167 23.69 -14.68 10.61
C ASN A 167 23.92 -14.58 9.08
N CYS A 168 24.93 -13.82 8.66
CA CYS A 168 25.21 -13.60 7.24
C CYS A 168 25.44 -14.90 6.41
N PHE A 169 25.98 -15.96 7.02
CA PHE A 169 26.16 -17.24 6.35
C PHE A 169 24.84 -17.98 6.17
N ASP A 170 24.00 -17.98 7.22
CA ASP A 170 22.67 -18.60 7.18
C ASP A 170 21.79 -17.94 6.10
N TYR A 171 21.80 -16.60 6.07
CA TYR A 171 21.15 -15.77 5.07
C TYR A 171 21.62 -16.11 3.65
N SER A 172 22.94 -16.14 3.43
CA SER A 172 23.54 -16.43 2.12
C SER A 172 23.20 -17.83 1.62
N VAL A 173 23.24 -18.84 2.50
CA VAL A 173 22.93 -20.23 2.14
C VAL A 173 21.45 -20.41 1.80
N LEU A 174 20.55 -19.76 2.55
CA LEU A 174 19.12 -19.76 2.24
C LEU A 174 18.84 -19.07 0.89
N LEU A 175 19.38 -17.86 0.68
CA LEU A 175 19.20 -17.11 -0.56
C LEU A 175 19.75 -17.85 -1.77
N CYS A 176 20.98 -18.36 -1.67
CA CYS A 176 21.61 -19.16 -2.71
C CYS A 176 20.81 -20.43 -3.03
N SER A 177 20.26 -21.11 -2.01
CA SER A 177 19.40 -22.29 -2.20
C SER A 177 18.13 -22.00 -3.03
N MET A 178 17.50 -20.84 -2.78
CA MET A 178 16.30 -20.39 -3.49
C MET A 178 16.62 -19.91 -4.91
N LEU A 179 17.66 -19.08 -5.09
CA LEU A 179 18.08 -18.57 -6.39
C LEU A 179 18.50 -19.68 -7.36
N ILE A 180 19.25 -20.67 -6.88
CA ILE A 180 19.61 -21.82 -7.71
C ILE A 180 18.36 -22.66 -8.04
N GLY A 181 17.41 -22.76 -7.11
CA GLY A 181 16.11 -23.37 -7.39
C GLY A 181 15.32 -22.66 -8.49
N ALA A 182 15.37 -21.33 -8.50
CA ALA A 182 14.85 -20.49 -9.58
C ALA A 182 15.68 -20.59 -10.88
N GLY A 183 16.89 -21.11 -10.84
CA GLY A 183 17.72 -21.36 -12.03
C GLY A 183 18.82 -20.33 -12.28
N TYR A 184 19.09 -19.43 -11.32
CA TYR A 184 20.27 -18.56 -11.37
C TYR A 184 21.56 -19.35 -11.14
N ASP A 185 22.67 -18.83 -11.67
CA ASP A 185 24.00 -19.33 -11.35
C ASP A 185 24.53 -18.61 -10.12
N ALA A 186 24.05 -19.01 -8.94
CA ALA A 186 24.36 -18.36 -7.67
C ALA A 186 25.34 -19.16 -6.81
N TYR A 187 26.16 -18.44 -6.06
CA TYR A 187 27.21 -18.95 -5.18
C TYR A 187 27.17 -18.21 -3.86
N CYS A 188 27.33 -18.94 -2.75
CA CYS A 188 27.65 -18.32 -1.47
C CYS A 188 29.10 -17.86 -1.50
N VAL A 189 29.35 -16.65 -1.01
CA VAL A 189 30.67 -16.05 -0.89
C VAL A 189 31.02 -15.92 0.57
N HIS A 190 32.25 -16.28 0.93
CA HIS A 190 32.84 -16.00 2.23
C HIS A 190 34.06 -15.10 2.01
N GLY A 191 34.08 -13.99 2.73
CA GLY A 191 35.13 -12.99 2.60
C GLY A 191 35.03 -11.89 3.65
N TYR A 192 35.49 -10.70 3.29
CA TYR A 192 35.55 -9.54 4.16
C TYR A 192 34.73 -8.39 3.61
N ALA A 193 34.04 -7.67 4.50
CA ALA A 193 33.23 -6.52 4.14
C ALA A 193 33.41 -5.39 5.16
N THR A 194 32.92 -4.19 4.82
CA THR A 194 32.93 -3.03 5.73
C THR A 194 32.03 -3.27 6.95
N ARG A 195 32.21 -2.45 7.98
CA ARG A 195 31.43 -2.55 9.23
C ARG A 195 29.95 -2.46 8.94
N GLU A 196 29.55 -1.51 8.11
CA GLU A 196 28.17 -1.17 7.78
C GLU A 196 27.43 -2.38 7.16
N ILE A 197 28.07 -3.07 6.22
CA ILE A 197 27.55 -4.32 5.63
C ILE A 197 27.44 -5.43 6.68
N CYS A 198 28.47 -5.59 7.52
CA CYS A 198 28.50 -6.66 8.53
C CYS A 198 27.48 -6.47 9.65
N THR A 199 27.15 -5.22 10.00
CA THR A 199 26.24 -4.88 11.12
C THR A 199 24.84 -4.50 10.68
N LEU A 200 24.54 -4.49 9.36
CA LEU A 200 23.27 -4.00 8.81
C LEU A 200 22.99 -2.54 9.26
N ASP A 201 24.02 -1.70 9.25
CA ASP A 201 23.87 -0.29 9.60
C ASP A 201 23.59 0.54 8.34
N GLU A 202 22.32 0.93 8.17
CA GLU A 202 21.86 1.77 7.05
C GLU A 202 21.72 3.25 7.45
N THR A 203 22.12 3.65 8.67
CA THR A 203 21.88 5.00 9.22
C THR A 203 22.58 6.12 8.46
N LEU A 204 23.66 5.82 7.75
CA LEU A 204 24.39 6.76 6.89
C LEU A 204 24.00 6.65 5.42
N GLU A 205 23.12 5.70 5.05
CA GLU A 205 22.64 5.59 3.68
C GLU A 205 21.42 6.47 3.44
N PRO A 206 21.35 7.17 2.28
CA PRO A 206 20.17 7.94 1.94
C PRO A 206 19.00 7.02 1.60
N CYS A 207 17.84 7.30 2.21
CA CYS A 207 16.64 6.49 2.04
C CYS A 207 16.24 6.36 0.55
N PRO A 208 16.08 5.13 0.02
CA PRO A 208 15.71 4.91 -1.38
C PRO A 208 14.38 5.57 -1.78
N LEU A 209 13.46 5.77 -0.83
CA LEU A 209 12.14 6.36 -1.08
C LEU A 209 12.18 7.89 -1.27
N LEU A 210 13.29 8.52 -0.88
CA LEU A 210 13.53 9.95 -1.07
C LEU A 210 14.33 10.24 -2.35
N ARG A 211 14.94 9.21 -2.96
CA ARG A 211 15.66 9.37 -4.23
C ARG A 211 14.66 9.74 -5.31
N ARG A 212 14.85 10.92 -5.91
CA ARG A 212 14.12 11.29 -7.13
C ARG A 212 14.44 10.24 -8.20
N PRO A 213 13.46 9.74 -8.97
CA PRO A 213 13.75 8.90 -10.12
C PRO A 213 14.78 9.61 -10.98
N GLN A 214 15.93 8.97 -11.25
CA GLN A 214 16.89 9.53 -12.19
C GLN A 214 16.14 9.77 -13.50
N GLU A 215 16.07 11.04 -13.92
CA GLU A 215 15.56 11.35 -15.24
C GLU A 215 16.44 10.59 -16.23
N VAL A 216 15.88 9.53 -16.84
CA VAL A 216 16.50 8.89 -17.98
C VAL A 216 16.85 10.02 -18.93
N PRO A 217 18.13 10.21 -19.33
CA PRO A 217 18.49 11.24 -20.28
C PRO A 217 17.57 11.07 -21.48
N LYS A 218 16.63 12.01 -21.66
CA LYS A 218 15.82 12.03 -22.88
C LYS A 218 16.83 12.11 -24.00
N GLU A 219 16.90 11.06 -24.83
CA GLU A 219 17.74 11.03 -26.01
C GLU A 219 17.61 12.39 -26.70
N GLU A 220 18.74 13.10 -26.82
CA GLU A 220 18.75 14.36 -27.54
C GLU A 220 18.07 14.13 -28.90
N PRO A 221 17.05 14.91 -29.27
CA PRO A 221 16.36 14.69 -30.53
C PRO A 221 17.39 14.84 -31.66
N ARG A 222 17.61 13.74 -32.40
CA ARG A 222 18.46 13.67 -33.59
C ARG A 222 18.30 14.95 -34.42
N LYS A 223 19.43 15.58 -34.78
CA LYS A 223 19.50 16.83 -35.56
C LYS A 223 18.47 16.83 -36.70
N LYS A 224 17.44 17.67 -36.57
CA LYS A 224 16.38 17.82 -37.58
C LYS A 224 16.95 18.47 -38.85
N SER A 225 16.47 18.00 -40.00
CA SER A 225 16.95 18.30 -41.35
C SER A 225 16.80 19.78 -41.78
N LYS A 226 17.60 20.14 -42.79
CA LYS A 226 17.99 21.49 -43.27
C LYS A 226 16.88 22.44 -43.76
N TYR A 227 15.60 22.04 -43.71
CA TYR A 227 14.49 22.88 -44.17
C TYR A 227 13.35 22.85 -43.15
N ARG A 228 13.30 23.85 -42.27
CA ARG A 228 12.13 24.09 -41.41
C ARG A 228 11.77 25.57 -41.44
N VAL A 229 10.48 25.83 -41.65
CA VAL A 229 9.87 27.16 -41.61
C VAL A 229 10.16 27.78 -40.24
N LYS A 230 10.60 29.04 -40.22
CA LYS A 230 10.92 29.76 -38.97
C LYS A 230 9.65 29.83 -38.11
N PRO A 231 9.73 29.42 -36.82
CA PRO A 231 8.61 29.60 -35.91
C PRO A 231 8.29 31.09 -35.74
N PRO A 232 7.05 31.43 -35.33
CA PRO A 232 6.67 32.79 -35.00
C PRO A 232 7.66 33.41 -34.00
N PRO A 233 7.94 34.72 -34.07
CA PRO A 233 8.81 35.39 -33.11
C PRO A 233 8.27 35.20 -31.71
N ASP A 234 9.12 34.67 -30.83
CA ASP A 234 8.83 34.58 -29.42
C ASP A 234 8.64 35.99 -28.84
N LEU A 235 7.46 36.25 -28.27
CA LEU A 235 7.08 37.55 -27.71
C LEU A 235 7.51 37.69 -26.24
N GLN A 236 8.14 36.66 -25.67
CA GLN A 236 8.69 36.72 -24.32
C GLN A 236 9.96 37.57 -24.28
N SER A 237 10.07 38.43 -23.27
CA SER A 237 11.22 39.30 -23.07
C SER A 237 12.47 38.45 -22.79
N LYS A 238 13.47 38.53 -23.67
CA LYS A 238 14.77 37.84 -23.47
C LYS A 238 15.46 38.22 -22.15
N PHE A 239 15.14 39.39 -21.60
CA PHE A 239 15.65 39.85 -20.32
C PHE A 239 15.01 39.13 -19.14
N GLU A 240 13.70 38.88 -19.18
CA GLU A 240 12.98 38.14 -18.14
C GLU A 240 13.41 36.68 -18.12
N LEU A 241 13.52 36.06 -19.30
CA LEU A 241 14.08 34.71 -19.46
C LEU A 241 15.52 34.62 -18.92
N GLN A 242 16.34 35.65 -19.13
CA GLN A 242 17.69 35.70 -18.55
C GLN A 242 17.69 35.90 -17.04
N GLN A 243 16.76 36.69 -16.48
CA GLN A 243 16.64 36.85 -15.03
C GLN A 243 16.15 35.57 -14.36
N GLU A 244 15.15 34.88 -14.94
CA GLU A 244 14.69 33.58 -14.46
C GLU A 244 15.79 32.53 -14.59
N ALA A 245 16.46 32.44 -15.74
CA ALA A 245 17.59 31.53 -15.92
C ALA A 245 18.73 31.81 -14.93
N LYS A 246 19.00 33.09 -14.63
CA LYS A 246 20.01 33.47 -13.63
C LYS A 246 19.58 33.11 -12.21
N LYS A 247 18.31 33.31 -11.85
CA LYS A 247 17.77 32.88 -10.54
C LYS A 247 17.81 31.36 -10.39
N VAL A 248 17.42 30.62 -11.43
CA VAL A 248 17.49 29.15 -11.46
C VAL A 248 18.94 28.68 -11.33
N ALA A 249 19.87 29.27 -12.08
CA ALA A 249 21.30 28.93 -12.00
C ALA A 249 21.91 29.29 -10.62
N GLU A 250 21.52 30.42 -10.02
CA GLU A 250 21.95 30.79 -8.67
C GLU A 250 21.38 29.81 -7.61
N THR A 251 20.13 29.38 -7.73
CA THR A 251 19.55 28.36 -6.83
C THR A 251 20.18 26.98 -7.01
N GLU A 252 20.45 26.56 -8.24
CA GLU A 252 21.14 25.29 -8.54
C GLU A 252 22.60 25.31 -8.05
N ALA A 253 23.30 26.44 -8.20
CA ALA A 253 24.67 26.59 -7.71
C ALA A 253 24.72 26.60 -6.17
N ALA A 254 23.76 27.28 -5.51
CA ALA A 254 23.64 27.26 -4.06
C ALA A 254 23.32 25.85 -3.54
N GLN A 255 22.44 25.12 -4.24
CA GLN A 255 22.11 23.74 -3.89
C GLN A 255 23.31 22.80 -4.08
N LYS A 256 24.06 22.92 -5.17
CA LYS A 256 25.30 22.13 -5.39
C LYS A 256 26.40 22.43 -4.38
N ASN A 257 26.56 23.69 -3.98
CA ASN A 257 27.53 24.04 -2.94
C ASN A 257 27.11 23.43 -1.60
N LYS A 258 25.81 23.46 -1.27
CA LYS A 258 25.28 22.84 -0.06
C LYS A 258 25.43 21.31 -0.09
N GLU A 259 25.14 20.66 -1.21
CA GLU A 259 25.39 19.23 -1.43
C GLU A 259 26.87 18.89 -1.25
N ARG A 260 27.78 19.72 -1.76
CA ARG A 260 29.23 19.50 -1.63
C ARG A 260 29.74 19.71 -0.20
N GLU A 261 29.21 20.71 0.52
CA GLU A 261 29.50 20.93 1.94
C GLU A 261 28.95 19.78 2.80
N GLU A 262 27.74 19.28 2.50
CA GLU A 262 27.14 18.10 3.15
C GLU A 262 27.94 16.82 2.85
N GLU A 263 28.45 16.66 1.62
CA GLU A 263 29.32 15.55 1.20
C GLU A 263 30.69 15.60 1.89
N GLU A 264 31.28 16.79 2.05
CA GLU A 264 32.52 16.99 2.82
C GLU A 264 32.30 16.70 4.32
N VAL A 265 31.16 17.06 4.90
CA VAL A 265 30.82 16.75 6.31
C VAL A 265 30.59 15.25 6.51
N THR A 266 29.87 14.59 5.60
CA THR A 266 29.67 13.12 5.67
C THR A 266 30.96 12.34 5.42
N GLU A 267 31.88 12.83 4.58
CA GLU A 267 33.23 12.25 4.47
C GLU A 267 34.03 12.39 5.77
N VAL A 268 33.87 13.51 6.49
CA VAL A 268 34.52 13.74 7.79
C VAL A 268 33.93 12.85 8.89
N GLU A 269 32.64 12.56 8.88
CA GLU A 269 32.01 11.59 9.80
C GLU A 269 32.38 10.14 9.47
N LYS A 270 32.50 9.78 8.19
CA LYS A 270 33.04 8.47 7.73
C LYS A 270 34.48 8.19 8.20
N LEU A 271 35.21 9.19 8.69
CA LEU A 271 36.63 9.08 9.09
C LEU A 271 36.88 8.56 10.52
N GLU A 272 35.86 8.15 11.29
CA GLU A 272 36.13 7.28 12.43
C GLU A 272 36.73 5.96 11.93
N ARG A 273 38.07 5.88 11.95
CA ARG A 273 38.82 4.72 11.43
C ARG A 273 38.36 3.45 12.14
N ASP A 274 37.64 2.57 11.43
CA ASP A 274 37.22 1.27 11.96
C ASP A 274 38.46 0.44 12.32
N PRO A 275 38.69 0.12 13.61
CA PRO A 275 39.85 -0.67 14.02
C PRO A 275 39.89 -2.07 13.41
N LEU A 276 38.74 -2.58 12.95
CA LEU A 276 38.58 -3.90 12.34
C LEU A 276 38.38 -3.84 10.81
N TYR A 277 38.69 -2.71 10.17
CA TYR A 277 38.57 -2.57 8.72
C TYR A 277 39.37 -3.66 7.99
N GLY A 278 38.71 -4.39 7.08
CA GLY A 278 39.31 -5.52 6.36
C GLY A 278 39.46 -6.82 7.15
N LEU A 279 39.13 -6.84 8.45
CA LEU A 279 39.22 -8.03 9.29
C LEU A 279 37.87 -8.70 9.55
N ARG A 280 36.76 -8.00 9.29
CA ARG A 280 35.40 -8.48 9.55
C ARG A 280 35.00 -9.53 8.53
N VAL A 281 34.64 -10.71 9.03
CA VAL A 281 34.17 -11.83 8.22
C VAL A 281 32.69 -11.63 7.91
N HIS A 282 32.35 -11.79 6.64
CA HIS A 282 30.99 -11.70 6.14
C HIS A 282 30.73 -12.75 5.06
N ALA A 283 29.45 -13.02 4.82
CA ALA A 283 29.01 -13.86 3.73
C ALA A 283 27.87 -13.20 2.94
N TRP A 284 27.95 -13.31 1.62
CA TRP A 284 26.98 -12.76 0.68
C TRP A 284 26.80 -13.70 -0.51
N VAL A 285 25.98 -13.31 -1.49
CA VAL A 285 25.73 -14.14 -2.67
C VAL A 285 26.33 -13.50 -3.92
N LEU A 286 27.03 -14.29 -4.73
CA LEU A 286 27.50 -13.93 -6.07
C LEU A 286 26.59 -14.59 -7.11
N VAL A 287 26.14 -13.82 -8.10
CA VAL A 287 25.41 -14.33 -9.25
C VAL A 287 26.25 -14.12 -10.51
N LEU A 288 26.52 -15.20 -11.25
CA LEU A 288 27.28 -15.16 -12.49
C LEU A 288 26.40 -14.92 -13.72
N PRO A 289 26.94 -14.31 -14.80
CA PRO A 289 26.20 -14.01 -16.01
C PRO A 289 25.79 -15.28 -16.79
N GLY A 290 24.77 -15.12 -17.66
CA GLY A 290 24.39 -16.10 -18.67
C GLY A 290 23.08 -16.86 -18.38
N LYS A 291 22.83 -17.29 -17.14
CA LYS A 291 21.52 -17.88 -16.77
C LYS A 291 20.54 -16.78 -16.39
N ARG A 292 19.24 -16.98 -16.68
CA ARG A 292 18.15 -16.04 -16.33
C ARG A 292 18.39 -14.60 -16.85
N GLU A 293 19.02 -14.47 -18.03
CA GLU A 293 19.29 -13.19 -18.69
C GLU A 293 20.16 -12.21 -17.87
N VAL A 294 20.95 -12.71 -16.91
CA VAL A 294 21.89 -11.89 -16.14
C VAL A 294 23.04 -11.44 -17.05
N PRO A 295 23.24 -10.12 -17.27
CA PRO A 295 24.23 -9.61 -18.22
C PRO A 295 25.65 -9.63 -17.66
N GLU A 296 25.82 -9.30 -16.39
CA GLU A 296 27.12 -9.16 -15.71
C GLU A 296 27.06 -9.79 -14.32
N ALA A 297 28.23 -10.20 -13.80
CA ALA A 297 28.31 -10.72 -12.44
C ALA A 297 28.02 -9.60 -11.43
N PHE A 298 27.28 -9.93 -10.37
CA PHE A 298 26.96 -8.98 -9.30
C PHE A 298 26.86 -9.68 -7.94
N PHE A 299 27.01 -8.90 -6.88
CA PHE A 299 26.83 -9.35 -5.50
C PHE A 299 25.44 -9.01 -4.98
N ILE A 300 24.92 -9.82 -4.08
CA ILE A 300 23.69 -9.54 -3.33
C ILE A 300 24.05 -9.52 -1.85
N ASN A 301 23.86 -8.39 -1.19
CA ASN A 301 23.92 -8.32 0.26
C ASN A 301 22.63 -8.96 0.81
N PRO A 302 22.70 -10.11 1.49
CA PRO A 302 21.50 -10.83 1.86
C PRO A 302 20.74 -10.18 3.03
N PHE A 303 21.40 -9.32 3.83
CA PHE A 303 20.74 -8.61 4.92
C PHE A 303 19.83 -7.47 4.44
N THR A 304 20.22 -6.76 3.38
CA THR A 304 19.41 -5.67 2.80
C THR A 304 18.57 -6.16 1.62
N GLY A 305 19.01 -7.22 0.94
CA GLY A 305 18.44 -7.69 -0.32
C GLY A 305 18.84 -6.84 -1.53
N LYS A 306 19.81 -5.93 -1.37
CA LYS A 306 20.29 -5.05 -2.44
C LYS A 306 21.34 -5.75 -3.31
N GLY A 307 21.27 -5.48 -4.62
CA GLY A 307 22.32 -5.85 -5.58
C GLY A 307 23.44 -4.81 -5.61
N HIS A 308 24.68 -5.27 -5.69
CA HIS A 308 25.90 -4.47 -5.72
C HIS A 308 26.78 -4.88 -6.89
N SER A 309 27.51 -3.94 -7.46
CA SER A 309 28.55 -4.26 -8.44
C SER A 309 29.64 -5.12 -7.78
N THR A 310 30.28 -6.00 -8.53
CA THR A 310 31.46 -6.74 -8.06
C THR A 310 32.65 -5.85 -7.71
N THR A 311 32.61 -4.58 -8.14
CA THR A 311 33.65 -3.57 -7.91
C THR A 311 33.33 -2.61 -6.74
N ASP A 312 32.24 -2.85 -6.02
CA ASP A 312 31.80 -2.03 -4.89
C ASP A 312 32.82 -2.05 -3.74
N ASP A 313 33.14 -0.87 -3.20
CA ASP A 313 34.11 -0.64 -2.13
C ASP A 313 33.70 -1.25 -0.79
N CYS A 314 32.43 -1.64 -0.64
CA CYS A 314 31.92 -2.28 0.56
C CYS A 314 32.42 -3.73 0.74
N PHE A 315 32.87 -4.38 -0.35
CA PHE A 315 33.36 -5.77 -0.34
C PHE A 315 34.89 -5.81 -0.49
N LEU A 316 35.55 -6.11 0.63
CA LEU A 316 36.99 -5.90 0.81
C LEU A 316 37.85 -7.11 0.38
N GLY A 317 37.25 -8.26 0.10
CA GLY A 317 37.97 -9.40 -0.45
C GLY A 317 37.20 -10.72 -0.31
N ILE A 318 37.57 -11.72 -1.10
CA ILE A 318 36.93 -13.04 -1.12
C ILE A 318 37.95 -14.12 -0.76
N GLU A 319 37.60 -14.97 0.19
CA GLU A 319 38.40 -16.15 0.57
C GLU A 319 37.97 -17.38 -0.22
N SER A 320 36.65 -17.61 -0.31
CA SER A 320 36.09 -18.81 -0.94
C SER A 320 34.67 -18.58 -1.45
N VAL A 321 34.29 -19.31 -2.49
CA VAL A 321 32.90 -19.37 -2.99
C VAL A 321 32.45 -20.81 -3.10
N TRP A 322 31.16 -21.07 -2.89
CA TRP A 322 30.60 -22.43 -3.02
C TRP A 322 29.16 -22.41 -3.48
N ASN A 323 28.75 -23.52 -4.09
CA ASN A 323 27.37 -23.78 -4.42
C ASN A 323 27.04 -25.25 -4.08
N HIS A 324 25.91 -25.76 -4.56
CA HIS A 324 25.50 -27.14 -4.32
C HIS A 324 26.32 -28.19 -5.13
N ARG A 325 27.26 -27.78 -6.00
CA ARG A 325 28.10 -28.69 -6.80
C ARG A 325 29.52 -28.79 -6.24
N ASN A 326 30.08 -27.67 -5.81
CA ASN A 326 31.50 -27.61 -5.47
C ASN A 326 31.85 -26.45 -4.54
N TYR A 327 33.12 -26.41 -4.15
CA TYR A 327 33.75 -25.39 -3.35
C TYR A 327 35.03 -24.91 -4.05
N TRP A 328 35.19 -23.60 -4.15
CA TRP A 328 36.33 -22.94 -4.79
C TRP A 328 37.01 -21.99 -3.81
N VAL A 329 38.34 -22.03 -3.78
CA VAL A 329 39.18 -21.13 -3.00
C VAL A 329 39.75 -20.07 -3.90
N ASN A 330 39.66 -18.82 -3.49
CA ASN A 330 40.27 -17.72 -4.24
C ASN A 330 41.79 -17.74 -4.03
N MET A 331 42.54 -17.78 -5.13
CA MET A 331 44.00 -17.70 -5.16
C MET A 331 44.50 -16.35 -5.70
N GLN A 332 43.58 -15.42 -6.03
CA GLN A 332 43.88 -14.09 -6.52
C GLN A 332 44.21 -13.11 -5.39
N ASP A 333 44.94 -12.04 -5.71
CA ASP A 333 45.24 -10.95 -4.78
C ASP A 333 44.01 -10.05 -4.55
N CYS A 334 43.66 -9.83 -3.28
CA CYS A 334 42.53 -8.99 -2.84
C CYS A 334 42.98 -7.66 -2.21
N CYS A 335 44.25 -7.24 -2.33
CA CYS A 335 44.76 -6.02 -1.69
C CYS A 335 43.98 -4.73 -2.04
N LYS A 336 43.25 -4.70 -3.17
CA LYS A 336 42.41 -3.56 -3.60
C LYS A 336 40.90 -3.87 -3.52
N GLY A 337 40.49 -4.77 -2.65
CA GLY A 337 39.12 -5.24 -2.60
C GLY A 337 38.80 -6.21 -3.73
N CYS A 338 37.56 -6.18 -4.20
CA CYS A 338 37.08 -7.09 -5.26
C CYS A 338 37.21 -6.53 -6.68
N LYS A 339 37.78 -5.32 -6.87
CA LYS A 339 37.81 -4.60 -8.16
C LYS A 339 38.58 -5.31 -9.27
N ASP A 340 39.71 -5.91 -8.92
CA ASP A 340 40.62 -6.56 -9.87
C ASP A 340 40.35 -8.08 -9.99
N LEU A 341 39.30 -8.60 -9.33
CA LEU A 341 38.98 -10.02 -9.32
C LEU A 341 38.27 -10.46 -10.60
N THR A 342 38.59 -11.68 -11.03
CA THR A 342 37.90 -12.35 -12.13
C THR A 342 37.11 -13.55 -11.63
N PHE A 343 35.89 -13.71 -12.15
CA PHE A 343 34.92 -14.69 -11.67
C PHE A 343 34.76 -15.90 -12.62
N ASP A 344 35.78 -16.17 -13.43
CA ASP A 344 35.84 -17.41 -14.20
C ASP A 344 36.33 -18.56 -13.31
N LEU A 345 35.38 -19.28 -12.70
CA LEU A 345 35.66 -20.39 -11.78
C LEU A 345 36.28 -21.62 -12.48
N GLY A 346 36.41 -21.61 -13.81
CA GLY A 346 37.12 -22.63 -14.57
C GLY A 346 38.64 -22.40 -14.65
N ASP A 347 39.13 -21.21 -14.27
CA ASP A 347 40.55 -20.89 -14.27
C ASP A 347 41.24 -21.44 -13.01
N ALA A 348 41.91 -22.58 -13.17
CA ALA A 348 42.63 -23.27 -12.10
C ALA A 348 43.80 -22.47 -11.50
N VAL A 349 44.29 -21.40 -12.15
CA VAL A 349 45.33 -20.54 -11.58
C VAL A 349 44.73 -19.56 -10.57
N ARG A 350 43.49 -19.12 -10.80
CA ARG A 350 42.80 -18.09 -10.02
C ARG A 350 41.87 -18.67 -8.97
N TRP A 351 41.29 -19.83 -9.25
CA TRP A 351 40.37 -20.53 -8.39
C TRP A 351 40.81 -21.98 -8.22
N GLU A 352 41.19 -22.34 -7.01
CA GLU A 352 41.50 -23.73 -6.67
C GLU A 352 40.17 -24.45 -6.37
N VAL A 353 39.88 -25.52 -7.10
CA VAL A 353 38.65 -26.29 -6.96
C VAL A 353 38.86 -27.52 -6.08
N MET A 354 37.94 -27.77 -5.14
CA MET A 354 38.08 -28.92 -4.24
C MET A 354 37.76 -30.26 -4.94
N LEU A 355 36.69 -30.32 -5.73
CA LEU A 355 36.31 -31.53 -6.47
C LEU A 355 36.58 -31.31 -7.96
N SER A 356 37.46 -32.10 -8.57
CA SER A 356 37.70 -32.02 -10.00
C SER A 356 36.46 -32.49 -10.77
N GLU A 357 35.79 -31.57 -11.49
CA GLU A 357 34.64 -31.91 -12.34
C GLU A 357 35.10 -32.45 -13.70
N SER A 358 34.61 -33.63 -14.11
CA SER A 358 34.97 -34.31 -15.37
C SER A 358 34.28 -33.76 -16.63
N LYS A 359 33.66 -32.56 -16.59
CA LYS A 359 32.91 -32.01 -17.73
C LYS A 359 33.15 -30.52 -17.92
N LYS A 360 34.05 -30.15 -18.83
CA LYS A 360 33.99 -28.84 -19.49
C LYS A 360 32.65 -28.74 -20.24
N PRO A 361 31.83 -27.69 -20.05
CA PRO A 361 30.68 -27.47 -20.91
C PRO A 361 31.21 -27.11 -22.30
N VAL A 362 31.06 -28.03 -23.25
CA VAL A 362 31.31 -27.75 -24.67
C VAL A 362 30.41 -26.58 -25.05
N GLN A 363 31.01 -25.42 -25.33
CA GLN A 363 30.34 -24.34 -26.04
C GLN A 363 30.03 -24.85 -27.44
N LEU A 364 28.81 -25.36 -27.64
CA LEU A 364 28.32 -25.70 -28.96
C LEU A 364 28.10 -24.38 -29.72
N LEU A 365 29.05 -24.07 -30.60
CA LEU A 365 28.81 -23.14 -31.71
C LEU A 365 27.77 -23.80 -32.64
N PRO A 366 26.63 -23.15 -32.93
CA PRO A 366 25.69 -23.66 -33.91
C PRO A 366 26.29 -23.46 -35.31
N GLY A 367 26.71 -24.54 -35.98
CA GLY A 367 27.09 -24.46 -37.40
C GLY A 367 28.19 -25.40 -37.91
N ALA A 368 28.57 -26.45 -37.19
CA ALA A 368 29.50 -27.47 -37.71
C ALA A 368 28.99 -28.89 -37.36
N GLU A 369 27.77 -29.19 -37.81
CA GLU A 369 27.31 -30.58 -37.95
C GLU A 369 27.53 -30.98 -39.40
N GLU A 370 28.78 -31.32 -39.73
CA GLU A 370 29.24 -32.10 -40.88
C GLU A 370 30.78 -32.08 -40.76
N ASP A 371 31.42 -33.24 -40.61
CA ASP A 371 32.89 -33.49 -40.53
C ASP A 371 33.52 -33.82 -39.15
N MET A 372 32.87 -34.64 -38.30
CA MET A 372 33.49 -35.18 -37.08
C MET A 372 33.34 -36.71 -36.92
N ASP A 373 33.41 -37.47 -38.01
CA ASP A 373 33.34 -38.95 -37.95
C ASP A 373 34.69 -39.67 -38.20
N ASP A 374 35.81 -38.94 -38.37
CA ASP A 374 37.07 -39.55 -38.85
C ASP A 374 38.33 -39.35 -37.97
N MET A 375 38.21 -39.05 -36.67
CA MET A 375 39.41 -38.90 -35.81
C MET A 375 39.35 -39.55 -34.42
N VAL A 376 38.63 -40.65 -34.26
CA VAL A 376 38.65 -41.45 -33.02
C VAL A 376 39.45 -42.74 -33.21
N SER A 377 40.78 -42.66 -33.15
CA SER A 377 41.62 -43.87 -33.07
C SER A 377 42.99 -43.63 -32.42
N ASP A 378 43.04 -42.87 -31.32
CA ASP A 378 44.22 -42.84 -30.45
C ASP A 378 43.95 -43.58 -29.12
N PRO A 379 44.46 -44.82 -28.92
CA PRO A 379 44.18 -45.64 -27.73
C PRO A 379 44.67 -45.02 -26.42
N ILE A 380 45.60 -44.06 -26.48
CA ILE A 380 46.21 -43.41 -25.32
C ILE A 380 45.27 -42.36 -24.71
N MET A 381 44.50 -41.64 -25.54
CA MET A 381 43.52 -40.66 -25.06
C MET A 381 42.30 -41.33 -24.39
N ALA A 382 41.86 -42.47 -24.92
CA ALA A 382 40.76 -43.23 -24.33
C ALA A 382 41.10 -43.79 -22.94
N LEU A 383 42.36 -44.19 -22.72
CA LEU A 383 42.83 -44.67 -21.41
C LEU A 383 42.97 -43.51 -20.39
N GLN A 384 43.40 -42.32 -20.83
CA GLN A 384 43.44 -41.13 -19.96
C GLN A 384 42.03 -40.65 -19.59
N GLU A 385 41.06 -40.69 -20.52
CA GLU A 385 39.65 -40.38 -20.21
C GLU A 385 38.97 -41.41 -19.30
N GLU A 386 39.39 -42.68 -19.32
CA GLU A 386 38.92 -43.70 -18.38
C GLU A 386 39.56 -43.56 -16.99
N GLU A 387 40.84 -43.20 -16.89
CA GLU A 387 41.52 -42.91 -15.62
C GLU A 387 41.00 -41.60 -14.96
N GLU A 388 40.70 -40.56 -15.74
CA GLU A 388 40.10 -39.31 -15.23
C GLU A 388 38.64 -39.47 -14.80
N LYS A 389 37.87 -40.38 -15.43
CA LYS A 389 36.51 -40.75 -14.99
C LYS A 389 36.49 -41.52 -13.67
N ASP A 390 37.53 -42.31 -13.37
CA ASP A 390 37.62 -43.10 -12.14
C ASP A 390 37.99 -42.25 -10.90
N MET A 391 38.48 -41.02 -11.12
CA MET A 391 38.89 -40.09 -10.05
C MET A 391 37.86 -38.98 -9.74
N SER A 392 36.77 -38.84 -10.50
CA SER A 392 35.78 -37.79 -10.26
C SER A 392 34.83 -38.15 -9.11
N PHE A 393 34.96 -37.47 -7.96
CA PHE A 393 34.04 -37.62 -6.83
C PHE A 393 32.83 -36.69 -6.98
N ASP A 394 31.65 -37.27 -7.19
CA ASP A 394 30.40 -36.50 -7.29
C ASP A 394 29.92 -35.99 -5.91
N MET A 395 29.47 -34.73 -5.84
CA MET A 395 28.86 -34.15 -4.65
C MET A 395 27.63 -34.99 -4.16
N PRO A 396 27.52 -35.34 -2.87
CA PRO A 396 26.33 -35.97 -2.30
C PRO A 396 25.09 -35.05 -2.39
N PRO A 397 23.87 -35.61 -2.41
CA PRO A 397 22.67 -34.80 -2.32
C PRO A 397 22.63 -34.05 -0.99
N SER A 398 22.03 -32.86 -1.00
CA SER A 398 21.86 -32.06 0.22
C SER A 398 21.08 -32.82 1.28
N TRP A 399 21.58 -32.77 2.52
CA TRP A 399 20.97 -33.39 3.72
C TRP A 399 19.73 -32.63 4.22
N VAL A 400 19.54 -31.41 3.74
CA VAL A 400 18.46 -30.49 4.12
C VAL A 400 17.17 -30.87 3.38
N THR A 401 16.05 -30.82 4.09
CA THR A 401 14.72 -31.03 3.47
C THR A 401 14.37 -29.90 2.51
N PRO A 402 13.52 -30.14 1.49
CA PRO A 402 13.06 -29.07 0.60
C PRO A 402 12.46 -27.89 1.38
N ILE A 403 12.85 -26.68 1.01
CA ILE A 403 12.33 -25.44 1.60
C ILE A 403 10.82 -25.34 1.31
N GLN A 404 10.03 -25.08 2.35
CA GLN A 404 8.59 -24.86 2.24
C GLN A 404 8.24 -23.57 2.97
N ILE A 405 7.45 -22.72 2.31
CA ILE A 405 6.91 -21.49 2.89
C ILE A 405 5.40 -21.57 2.66
N SER A 406 4.63 -21.45 3.73
CA SER A 406 3.17 -21.42 3.66
C SER A 406 2.67 -20.05 3.16
N PRO A 407 1.45 -19.97 2.59
CA PRO A 407 0.87 -18.68 2.20
C PRO A 407 0.82 -17.67 3.35
N ARG A 408 0.54 -18.11 4.59
CA ARG A 408 0.54 -17.25 5.77
C ARG A 408 1.92 -16.67 6.08
N GLU A 409 2.96 -17.49 6.03
CA GLU A 409 4.34 -17.04 6.28
C GLU A 409 4.80 -16.07 5.18
N PHE A 410 4.44 -16.37 3.93
CA PHE A 410 4.72 -15.49 2.79
C PHE A 410 4.00 -14.14 2.90
N GLU A 411 2.75 -14.11 3.37
CA GLU A 411 2.01 -12.87 3.61
C GLU A 411 2.51 -12.08 4.82
N THR A 412 2.87 -12.76 5.91
CA THR A 412 3.29 -12.11 7.16
C THR A 412 4.62 -11.36 6.95
N ARG A 413 5.50 -11.87 6.08
CA ARG A 413 6.76 -11.27 5.60
C ARG A 413 7.80 -10.84 6.63
N TYR A 414 7.45 -10.56 7.89
CA TYR A 414 8.32 -9.98 8.90
C TYR A 414 8.22 -10.77 10.20
N PHE A 415 9.33 -10.84 10.93
CA PHE A 415 9.32 -11.36 12.30
C PHE A 415 8.38 -10.51 13.16
N GLN A 416 7.45 -11.15 13.87
CA GLN A 416 6.36 -10.48 14.63
C GLN A 416 5.45 -9.55 13.80
N GLY A 417 5.58 -9.57 12.47
CA GLY A 417 4.75 -8.80 11.55
C GLY A 417 5.17 -7.34 11.35
N MET A 418 6.29 -6.86 11.90
CA MET A 418 6.83 -5.53 11.58
C MET A 418 8.34 -5.52 11.41
N LYS A 419 8.84 -4.50 10.71
CA LYS A 419 10.27 -4.24 10.54
C LYS A 419 10.52 -2.73 10.52
N VAL A 420 11.55 -2.28 11.23
CA VAL A 420 11.97 -0.87 11.27
C VAL A 420 13.37 -0.78 10.69
N ILE A 421 13.59 0.21 9.83
CA ILE A 421 14.86 0.49 9.17
C ILE A 421 15.16 1.98 9.36
N LEU A 422 16.37 2.29 9.81
CA LEU A 422 16.85 3.65 9.99
C LEU A 422 17.80 4.00 8.84
N TYR A 423 17.59 5.16 8.26
CA TYR A 423 18.37 5.76 7.17
C TYR A 423 18.85 7.14 7.59
N GLU A 424 19.70 7.75 6.78
CA GLU A 424 20.12 9.14 6.98
C GLU A 424 18.87 10.05 6.96
N LYS A 425 18.58 10.69 8.10
CA LYS A 425 17.43 11.59 8.31
C LYS A 425 16.06 10.95 8.00
N ALA A 426 15.94 9.63 8.06
CA ALA A 426 14.67 8.96 7.75
C ALA A 426 14.48 7.65 8.53
N LYS A 427 13.25 7.40 8.99
CA LYS A 427 12.80 6.14 9.61
C LYS A 427 11.76 5.49 8.70
N VAL A 428 11.99 4.25 8.29
CA VAL A 428 11.03 3.44 7.52
C VAL A 428 10.51 2.31 8.38
N GLU A 429 9.20 2.30 8.59
CA GLU A 429 8.49 1.24 9.28
C GLU A 429 7.68 0.45 8.25
N LYS A 430 7.73 -0.88 8.32
CA LYS A 430 6.97 -1.79 7.48
C LYS A 430 6.16 -2.74 8.37
N TRP A 431 4.93 -3.03 7.96
CA TRP A 431 4.05 -3.97 8.64
C TRP A 431 3.46 -4.98 7.66
N ALA A 432 3.18 -6.17 8.17
CA ALA A 432 2.47 -7.21 7.44
C ALA A 432 1.07 -6.73 7.04
N PRO A 433 0.57 -7.08 5.84
CA PRO A 433 -0.81 -6.81 5.46
C PRO A 433 -1.80 -7.31 6.52
N TYR A 434 -2.79 -6.47 6.84
CA TYR A 434 -3.84 -6.71 7.85
C TYR A 434 -3.38 -6.86 9.31
N LEU A 435 -2.09 -6.68 9.62
CA LEU A 435 -1.66 -6.62 11.03
C LEU A 435 -2.30 -5.41 11.72
N ASN A 436 -2.24 -4.26 11.05
CA ASN A 436 -2.89 -3.05 11.51
C ASN A 436 -4.35 -2.99 11.04
N LYS A 437 -5.28 -2.76 11.96
CA LYS A 437 -6.72 -2.65 11.66
C LYS A 437 -7.07 -1.51 10.70
N ASN A 438 -6.22 -0.48 10.66
CA ASN A 438 -6.37 0.69 9.77
C ASN A 438 -5.83 0.45 8.34
N GLY A 439 -5.24 -0.72 8.07
CA GLY A 439 -4.66 -1.08 6.77
C GLY A 439 -3.26 -0.54 6.51
N LEU A 440 -2.61 0.09 7.50
CA LEU A 440 -1.26 0.65 7.37
C LEU A 440 -0.24 -0.48 7.17
N VAL A 441 0.52 -0.41 6.08
CA VAL A 441 1.57 -1.41 5.76
C VAL A 441 2.97 -0.81 5.73
N LYS A 442 3.09 0.51 5.60
CA LYS A 442 4.38 1.18 5.54
C LYS A 442 4.27 2.63 5.99
N ARG A 443 5.26 3.12 6.71
CA ARG A 443 5.41 4.53 7.09
C ARG A 443 6.85 4.97 6.84
N LEU A 444 7.00 6.17 6.29
CA LEU A 444 8.27 6.88 6.15
C LEU A 444 8.14 8.17 6.94
N THR A 445 9.02 8.35 7.91
CA THR A 445 9.19 9.59 8.67
C THR A 445 10.49 10.24 8.23
N VAL A 446 10.42 11.48 7.75
CA VAL A 446 11.57 12.28 7.32
C VAL A 446 11.87 13.31 8.38
N TYR A 447 13.14 13.40 8.77
CA TYR A 447 13.64 14.31 9.80
C TYR A 447 14.43 15.47 9.21
N ALA A 448 14.52 16.58 9.93
CA ALA A 448 15.32 17.74 9.52
C ALA A 448 16.82 17.50 9.76
N ASP A 449 17.12 16.74 10.80
CA ASP A 449 18.43 16.53 11.39
C ASP A 449 18.82 15.05 11.41
N SER A 450 20.13 14.78 11.44
CA SER A 450 20.67 13.41 11.47
C SER A 450 20.38 12.69 12.80
N ASP A 451 20.18 13.45 13.88
CA ASP A 451 19.82 12.92 15.20
C ASP A 451 18.33 12.52 15.29
N CYS A 452 17.56 12.72 14.22
CA CYS A 452 16.13 12.37 14.11
C CYS A 452 15.26 13.04 15.19
N ALA A 453 15.56 14.27 15.60
CA ALA A 453 14.82 14.99 16.62
C ALA A 453 13.57 15.71 16.08
N GLU A 454 13.64 16.31 14.89
CA GLU A 454 12.54 17.10 14.32
C GLU A 454 11.94 16.43 13.09
N VAL A 455 10.65 16.08 13.16
CA VAL A 455 9.91 15.48 12.02
C VAL A 455 9.44 16.55 11.04
N VAL A 456 9.85 16.43 9.79
CA VAL A 456 9.45 17.33 8.69
C VAL A 456 8.22 16.79 7.95
N GLU A 457 8.24 15.50 7.64
CA GLU A 457 7.27 14.88 6.75
C GLU A 457 6.96 13.44 7.18
N VAL A 458 5.70 13.04 7.07
CA VAL A 458 5.27 11.66 7.31
C VAL A 458 4.48 11.16 6.11
N ARG A 459 4.94 10.08 5.49
CA ARG A 459 4.22 9.35 4.43
C ARG A 459 3.77 8.00 4.96
N GLU A 460 2.48 7.72 4.81
CA GLU A 460 1.85 6.47 5.22
C GLU A 460 1.25 5.79 3.99
N TRP A 461 1.46 4.48 3.84
CA TRP A 461 0.85 3.67 2.79
C TRP A 461 -0.11 2.65 3.38
N PHE A 462 -1.28 2.55 2.76
CA PHE A 462 -2.36 1.69 3.18
C PHE A 462 -2.72 0.68 2.08
N ILE A 463 -3.06 -0.53 2.49
CA ILE A 463 -3.50 -1.59 1.58
C ILE A 463 -4.78 -2.21 2.11
N ASN A 464 -5.61 -2.72 1.20
CA ASN A 464 -6.86 -3.44 1.49
C ASN A 464 -7.93 -2.60 2.20
N ARG A 465 -7.88 -1.26 2.18
CA ARG A 465 -8.99 -0.45 2.72
C ARG A 465 -10.17 -0.40 1.74
N GLU A 466 -11.38 -0.50 2.26
CA GLU A 466 -12.62 -0.42 1.45
C GLU A 466 -12.82 0.97 0.83
N ASP A 467 -12.38 2.03 1.53
CA ASP A 467 -12.42 3.43 1.08
C ASP A 467 -11.35 3.77 0.04
N ARG A 468 -10.54 2.80 -0.40
CA ARG A 468 -9.51 2.97 -1.43
C ARG A 468 -8.40 3.97 -1.08
N LEU A 469 -8.30 4.46 0.16
CA LEU A 469 -7.16 5.25 0.60
C LEU A 469 -5.90 4.38 0.51
N ASN A 470 -4.90 4.82 -0.25
CA ASN A 470 -3.66 4.05 -0.46
C ASN A 470 -2.41 4.77 0.04
N MET A 471 -2.44 6.10 0.16
CA MET A 471 -1.31 6.87 0.68
C MET A 471 -1.81 8.14 1.38
N ARG A 472 -1.15 8.53 2.46
CA ARG A 472 -1.34 9.81 3.14
C ARG A 472 0.03 10.46 3.34
N GLU A 473 0.14 11.73 2.99
CA GLU A 473 1.34 12.54 3.20
C GLU A 473 0.98 13.71 4.12
N VAL A 474 1.73 13.88 5.21
CA VAL A 474 1.52 14.94 6.19
C VAL A 474 2.80 15.74 6.30
N ASN A 475 2.75 17.00 5.89
CA ASN A 475 3.82 17.95 6.13
C ASN A 475 3.64 18.56 7.53
N LYS A 476 4.57 18.28 8.45
CA LYS A 476 4.46 18.72 9.85
C LYS A 476 4.78 20.20 10.03
N GLN A 477 5.50 20.83 9.11
CA GLN A 477 5.80 22.26 9.15
C GLN A 477 4.60 23.10 8.72
N THR A 478 3.89 22.68 7.67
CA THR A 478 2.71 23.41 7.14
C THR A 478 1.38 22.89 7.66
N GLN A 479 1.37 21.73 8.33
CA GLN A 479 0.16 20.99 8.76
C GLN A 479 -0.78 20.64 7.59
N VAL A 480 -0.25 20.59 6.36
CA VAL A 480 -1.00 20.18 5.18
C VAL A 480 -0.98 18.65 5.08
N THR A 481 -2.17 18.07 4.99
CA THR A 481 -2.37 16.64 4.73
C THR A 481 -2.84 16.43 3.30
N THR A 482 -2.21 15.51 2.58
CA THR A 482 -2.65 15.05 1.26
C THR A 482 -2.96 13.57 1.30
N GLU A 483 -4.21 13.22 1.04
CA GLU A 483 -4.68 11.83 0.96
C GLU A 483 -4.83 11.42 -0.50
N TYR A 484 -4.32 10.25 -0.86
CA TYR A 484 -4.40 9.68 -2.20
C TYR A 484 -5.26 8.43 -2.21
N PHE A 485 -6.07 8.30 -3.26
CA PHE A 485 -7.06 7.24 -3.40
C PHE A 485 -6.83 6.46 -4.69
N SER A 486 -6.95 5.13 -4.59
CA SER A 486 -6.97 4.25 -5.75
C SER A 486 -8.30 4.39 -6.51
N PRO A 487 -8.33 4.09 -7.82
CA PRO A 487 -9.57 4.09 -8.58
C PRO A 487 -10.66 3.22 -7.94
N GLY A 488 -11.91 3.69 -7.97
CA GLY A 488 -13.06 2.96 -7.43
C GLY A 488 -13.60 3.47 -6.09
N HIS A 489 -13.12 4.62 -5.59
CA HIS A 489 -13.76 5.32 -4.47
C HIS A 489 -15.16 5.84 -4.86
N LEU A 490 -16.08 5.94 -3.90
CA LEU A 490 -17.49 6.32 -4.11
C LEU A 490 -17.65 7.65 -4.88
N PHE A 491 -16.79 8.62 -4.59
CA PHE A 491 -16.79 9.95 -5.22
C PHE A 491 -15.76 10.10 -6.34
N HIS A 492 -15.10 9.00 -6.76
CA HIS A 492 -14.00 9.01 -7.75
C HIS A 492 -12.84 9.92 -7.34
N LEU A 493 -12.55 10.01 -6.04
CA LEU A 493 -11.43 10.79 -5.51
C LEU A 493 -10.12 10.19 -6.02
N LYS A 494 -9.19 11.08 -6.35
CA LYS A 494 -7.80 10.77 -6.69
C LYS A 494 -6.86 11.32 -5.62
N ALA A 495 -7.05 12.58 -5.24
CA ALA A 495 -6.31 13.19 -4.14
C ALA A 495 -7.18 14.20 -3.37
N HIS A 496 -6.96 14.33 -2.08
CA HIS A 496 -7.62 15.33 -1.24
C HIS A 496 -6.56 16.00 -0.35
N THR A 497 -6.27 17.27 -0.61
CA THR A 497 -5.32 18.10 0.13
C THR A 497 -6.06 19.10 1.00
N TYR A 498 -5.80 19.11 2.30
CA TYR A 498 -6.47 19.98 3.28
C TYR A 498 -5.58 20.24 4.50
N THR A 499 -5.88 21.30 5.25
CA THR A 499 -5.30 21.59 6.57
C THR A 499 -6.20 21.11 7.71
N SER A 500 -7.52 21.13 7.50
CA SER A 500 -8.52 20.59 8.43
C SER A 500 -9.73 20.07 7.66
N LEU A 501 -10.36 19.02 8.19
CA LEU A 501 -11.59 18.41 7.65
C LEU A 501 -12.86 19.24 7.95
N GLU A 502 -12.74 20.33 8.70
CA GLU A 502 -13.84 21.27 8.89
C GLU A 502 -14.28 21.91 7.56
N PRO A 503 -15.56 22.24 7.38
CA PRO A 503 -16.04 22.92 6.18
C PRO A 503 -15.43 24.34 6.04
N GLU A 504 -15.42 24.87 4.81
CA GLU A 504 -14.94 26.22 4.46
C GLU A 504 -13.43 26.49 4.65
N THR A 505 -12.62 25.48 4.97
CA THR A 505 -11.15 25.56 4.94
C THR A 505 -10.60 25.45 3.51
N GLU A 506 -9.39 25.98 3.31
CA GLU A 506 -8.66 25.82 2.04
C GLU A 506 -8.39 24.34 1.76
N ARG A 507 -8.86 23.88 0.59
CA ARG A 507 -8.69 22.50 0.16
C ARG A 507 -8.61 22.37 -1.34
N THR A 508 -7.99 21.29 -1.76
CA THR A 508 -7.97 20.82 -3.14
C THR A 508 -8.46 19.39 -3.19
N VAL A 509 -9.47 19.13 -4.02
CA VAL A 509 -10.01 17.81 -4.30
C VAL A 509 -9.76 17.49 -5.77
N GLU A 510 -9.01 16.43 -6.03
CA GLU A 510 -8.72 15.92 -7.36
C GLU A 510 -9.51 14.63 -7.59
N PHE A 511 -10.02 14.45 -8.80
CA PHE A 511 -10.88 13.35 -9.20
C PHE A 511 -10.29 12.58 -10.38
N TYR A 512 -10.64 11.31 -10.50
CA TYR A 512 -10.47 10.56 -11.75
C TYR A 512 -11.54 11.03 -12.75
N ASN A 513 -11.16 11.97 -13.63
CA ASN A 513 -12.07 12.62 -14.57
C ASN A 513 -12.70 11.62 -15.54
N GLU A 514 -12.03 10.53 -15.91
CA GLU A 514 -12.58 9.53 -16.83
C GLU A 514 -13.75 8.75 -16.23
N ALA A 515 -13.86 8.70 -14.90
CA ALA A 515 -14.94 8.01 -14.20
C ALA A 515 -16.16 8.92 -13.95
N ARG A 516 -16.05 10.23 -14.21
CA ARG A 516 -17.13 11.20 -13.99
C ARG A 516 -17.79 11.63 -15.30
N VAL A 517 -19.12 11.70 -15.29
CA VAL A 517 -19.91 12.14 -16.46
C VAL A 517 -19.74 13.65 -16.74
N ASP A 518 -19.43 14.44 -15.71
CA ASP A 518 -19.28 15.89 -15.81
C ASP A 518 -17.89 16.36 -16.28
N GLY A 519 -16.92 15.45 -16.39
CA GLY A 519 -15.54 15.74 -16.74
C GLY A 519 -14.76 16.52 -15.69
N LEU A 520 -15.24 16.60 -14.44
CA LEU A 520 -14.57 17.33 -13.36
C LEU A 520 -13.26 16.62 -12.98
N GLN A 521 -12.14 17.34 -13.09
CA GLN A 521 -10.81 16.84 -12.79
C GLN A 521 -10.33 17.32 -11.42
N LYS A 522 -10.56 18.59 -11.09
CA LYS A 522 -10.03 19.22 -9.89
C LYS A 522 -10.96 20.31 -9.38
N ARG A 523 -11.09 20.42 -8.06
CA ARG A 523 -11.82 21.48 -7.37
C ARG A 523 -10.92 22.07 -6.29
N VAL A 524 -10.69 23.37 -6.35
CA VAL A 524 -9.95 24.14 -5.35
C VAL A 524 -10.94 25.09 -4.70
N GLY A 525 -11.03 25.08 -3.37
CA GLY A 525 -12.00 25.92 -2.69
C GLY A 525 -11.53 26.34 -1.31
N ASN A 526 -12.01 27.51 -0.90
CA ASN A 526 -11.90 28.03 0.46
C ASN A 526 -13.28 28.61 0.86
N ALA A 527 -13.33 29.35 1.96
CA ALA A 527 -14.55 29.98 2.45
C ALA A 527 -15.23 30.94 1.44
N ASN A 528 -14.45 31.61 0.59
CA ASN A 528 -14.87 32.74 -0.22
C ASN A 528 -14.93 32.43 -1.72
N GLU A 529 -14.23 31.41 -2.20
CA GLU A 529 -14.19 31.06 -3.61
C GLU A 529 -14.13 29.55 -3.84
N MET A 530 -14.59 29.13 -5.01
CA MET A 530 -14.49 27.76 -5.50
C MET A 530 -14.19 27.77 -6.99
N THR A 531 -13.09 27.12 -7.37
CA THR A 531 -12.65 26.95 -8.74
C THR A 531 -12.68 25.47 -9.12
N GLU A 532 -13.34 25.16 -10.23
CA GLU A 532 -13.50 23.82 -10.77
C GLU A 532 -12.83 23.74 -12.14
N TYR A 533 -12.03 22.71 -12.34
CA TYR A 533 -11.30 22.42 -13.56
C TYR A 533 -11.89 21.18 -14.23
N PHE A 534 -12.14 21.27 -15.53
CA PHE A 534 -12.78 20.23 -16.33
C PHE A 534 -11.89 19.81 -17.49
N GLU A 535 -11.98 18.55 -17.87
CA GLU A 535 -11.23 17.97 -18.99
C GLU A 535 -12.16 17.11 -19.86
N GLY A 536 -11.97 17.17 -21.18
CA GLY A 536 -12.68 16.29 -22.12
C GLY A 536 -14.17 16.58 -22.33
N ARG A 537 -14.67 17.77 -21.95
CA ARG A 537 -16.08 18.14 -22.16
C ARG A 537 -16.40 18.55 -23.59
N ASP A 538 -17.56 18.11 -24.09
CA ASP A 538 -18.08 18.44 -25.44
C ASP A 538 -18.39 19.94 -25.62
N ASP A 539 -18.71 20.63 -24.53
CA ASP A 539 -18.99 22.08 -24.55
C ASP A 539 -17.73 22.94 -24.40
N PHE A 540 -16.54 22.33 -24.39
CA PHE A 540 -15.23 22.96 -24.27
C PHE A 540 -15.01 23.74 -22.95
N LEU A 541 -15.88 23.59 -21.95
CA LEU A 541 -15.67 24.18 -20.63
C LEU A 541 -14.43 23.55 -19.98
N HIS A 542 -13.53 24.37 -19.47
CA HIS A 542 -12.32 23.89 -18.78
C HIS A 542 -12.11 24.50 -17.40
N VAL A 543 -12.64 25.68 -17.13
CA VAL A 543 -12.59 26.31 -15.81
C VAL A 543 -13.92 26.95 -15.49
N ARG A 544 -14.40 26.74 -14.26
CA ARG A 544 -15.49 27.49 -13.64
C ARG A 544 -15.03 28.03 -12.29
N HIS A 545 -15.07 29.33 -12.13
CA HIS A 545 -14.70 30.03 -10.91
C HIS A 545 -15.94 30.69 -10.30
N THR A 546 -16.14 30.51 -9.00
CA THR A 546 -17.29 31.04 -8.26
C THR A 546 -16.81 31.82 -7.04
N GLU A 547 -17.30 33.04 -6.88
CA GLU A 547 -17.04 33.88 -5.71
C GLU A 547 -18.30 33.91 -4.82
N PHE A 548 -18.09 33.75 -3.52
CA PHE A 548 -19.11 33.80 -2.48
C PHE A 548 -18.97 35.09 -1.67
N GLY A 549 -20.11 35.67 -1.29
CA GLY A 549 -20.16 36.86 -0.44
C GLY A 549 -19.96 36.51 1.02
N GLU A 550 -19.77 37.56 1.83
CA GLU A 550 -19.72 37.46 3.28
C GLU A 550 -21.04 36.89 3.85
N ARG A 551 -20.98 36.18 4.98
CA ARG A 551 -22.20 35.71 5.66
C ARG A 551 -23.03 36.91 6.10
N GLY A 552 -24.30 36.93 5.71
CA GLY A 552 -25.24 37.96 6.17
C GLY A 552 -25.42 37.88 7.69
N LYS A 553 -25.45 39.03 8.37
CA LYS A 553 -25.83 39.10 9.80
C LYS A 553 -27.24 38.54 9.99
N LYS A 554 -27.44 37.67 10.99
CA LYS A 554 -28.74 37.09 11.38
C LYS A 554 -29.82 38.18 11.48
N VAL A 555 -30.77 38.20 10.55
CA VAL A 555 -32.04 38.89 10.75
C VAL A 555 -33.07 37.81 11.09
N LEU A 556 -33.43 37.70 12.38
CA LEU A 556 -34.56 36.87 12.79
C LEU A 556 -35.85 37.50 12.25
N LEU A 557 -36.35 37.00 11.12
CA LEU A 557 -37.74 37.16 10.73
C LEU A 557 -38.49 35.87 11.08
N ALA A 558 -39.45 36.01 11.98
CA ALA A 558 -40.26 34.90 12.49
C ALA A 558 -41.05 34.23 11.37
N GLY A 559 -40.86 32.92 11.19
CA GLY A 559 -41.87 32.04 10.58
C GLY A 559 -41.51 31.32 9.28
N THR A 560 -40.32 31.46 8.71
CA THR A 560 -39.89 30.65 7.55
C THR A 560 -38.59 29.92 7.85
N ARG A 561 -38.66 28.57 7.89
CA ARG A 561 -37.48 27.70 7.87
C ARG A 561 -36.87 27.76 6.46
N THR A 562 -35.92 28.65 6.24
CA THR A 562 -35.00 28.62 5.10
C THR A 562 -33.61 28.29 5.60
N ASP A 563 -32.94 27.34 4.96
CA ASP A 563 -31.57 26.86 5.26
C ASP A 563 -30.63 28.01 5.66
N ILE A 564 -30.16 27.95 6.90
CA ILE A 564 -29.55 29.07 7.63
C ILE A 564 -28.05 29.28 7.29
N ASP A 565 -27.46 28.54 6.34
CA ASP A 565 -26.00 28.57 6.12
C ASP A 565 -25.53 28.79 4.67
N SER A 566 -26.36 29.38 3.80
CA SER A 566 -25.98 29.63 2.40
C SER A 566 -25.38 31.03 2.18
N ARG A 567 -24.06 31.11 2.02
CA ARG A 567 -23.39 32.32 1.48
C ARG A 567 -23.96 32.67 0.11
N LEU A 568 -24.25 33.94 -0.11
CA LEU A 568 -24.75 34.43 -1.41
C LEU A 568 -23.66 34.28 -2.48
N ILE A 569 -24.04 33.81 -3.67
CA ILE A 569 -23.12 33.74 -4.81
C ILE A 569 -22.97 35.15 -5.38
N VAL A 570 -21.75 35.67 -5.42
CA VAL A 570 -21.43 37.02 -5.93
C VAL A 570 -21.18 36.98 -7.42
N GLN A 571 -20.37 36.02 -7.87
CA GLN A 571 -19.94 35.91 -9.25
C GLN A 571 -19.79 34.45 -9.67
N ILE A 572 -20.13 34.13 -10.92
CA ILE A 572 -19.78 32.87 -11.57
C ILE A 572 -19.08 33.20 -12.89
N LYS A 573 -17.85 32.76 -13.07
CA LYS A 573 -17.05 32.91 -14.29
C LYS A 573 -16.76 31.55 -14.90
N GLU A 574 -17.02 31.40 -16.18
CA GLU A 574 -16.72 30.18 -16.95
C GLU A 574 -15.78 30.49 -18.11
N CYS A 575 -14.79 29.65 -18.32
CA CYS A 575 -13.81 29.76 -19.40
C CYS A 575 -13.87 28.52 -20.31
N PHE A 576 -13.79 28.75 -21.62
CA PHE A 576 -13.95 27.72 -22.65
C PHE A 576 -12.71 27.65 -23.55
N HIS A 577 -12.34 26.43 -23.94
CA HIS A 577 -11.36 26.22 -25.01
C HIS A 577 -11.93 26.67 -26.37
N ARG A 578 -11.04 26.88 -27.35
CA ARG A 578 -11.41 27.33 -28.69
C ARG A 578 -12.10 26.21 -29.47
N ASN A 579 -13.32 26.47 -29.94
CA ASN A 579 -13.99 25.60 -30.91
C ASN A 579 -13.72 26.08 -32.35
N LEU A 580 -12.97 25.29 -33.11
CA LEU A 580 -12.58 25.61 -34.48
C LEU A 580 -13.73 25.57 -35.50
N GLU A 581 -14.86 24.94 -35.17
CA GLU A 581 -16.06 24.89 -36.02
C GLU A 581 -16.80 26.24 -36.05
N LYS A 582 -16.61 27.08 -35.03
CA LYS A 582 -17.22 28.41 -34.93
C LYS A 582 -16.21 29.51 -35.27
N PRO A 583 -16.63 30.61 -35.92
CA PRO A 583 -15.76 31.77 -36.07
C PRO A 583 -15.46 32.38 -34.68
N ALA A 584 -14.23 32.86 -34.48
CA ALA A 584 -13.75 33.34 -33.17
C ALA A 584 -14.68 34.36 -32.53
N ASP A 585 -15.19 35.29 -33.34
CA ASP A 585 -16.08 36.34 -32.87
C ASP A 585 -17.45 35.80 -32.36
N LYS A 586 -17.86 34.58 -32.74
CA LYS A 586 -19.12 33.95 -32.28
C LYS A 586 -18.89 32.82 -31.27
N ASP A 587 -17.64 32.56 -30.93
CA ASP A 587 -17.25 31.51 -30.00
C ASP A 587 -16.89 32.14 -28.65
N VAL A 588 -17.66 31.82 -27.62
CA VAL A 588 -17.50 32.44 -26.29
C VAL A 588 -16.26 31.84 -25.62
N ALA A 589 -15.29 32.68 -25.28
CA ALA A 589 -14.09 32.29 -24.54
C ALA A 589 -14.31 32.38 -23.03
N GLU A 590 -14.98 33.45 -22.59
CA GLU A 590 -15.26 33.72 -21.18
C GLU A 590 -16.69 34.22 -21.00
N ARG A 591 -17.36 33.71 -19.98
CA ARG A 591 -18.71 34.11 -19.58
C ARG A 591 -18.72 34.40 -18.08
N VAL A 592 -19.05 35.64 -17.71
CA VAL A 592 -19.11 36.10 -16.32
C VAL A 592 -20.52 36.54 -15.96
N PHE A 593 -21.08 35.93 -14.94
CA PHE A 593 -22.35 36.31 -14.32
C PHE A 593 -22.06 37.03 -13.01
N LEU A 594 -22.26 38.34 -12.98
CA LEU A 594 -22.18 39.16 -11.77
C LEU A 594 -23.56 39.17 -11.11
N ILE A 595 -23.79 38.21 -10.21
CA ILE A 595 -25.12 37.94 -9.65
C ILE A 595 -25.62 39.10 -8.80
N THR A 596 -24.75 39.71 -7.99
CA THR A 596 -25.11 40.85 -7.13
C THR A 596 -25.41 42.14 -7.89
N LYS A 597 -24.79 42.32 -9.07
CA LYS A 597 -25.00 43.47 -9.95
C LYS A 597 -26.06 43.20 -11.03
N GLU A 598 -26.53 41.96 -11.11
CA GLU A 598 -27.39 41.43 -12.18
C GLU A 598 -26.87 41.75 -13.60
N GLU A 599 -25.55 41.67 -13.80
CA GLU A 599 -24.88 41.89 -15.08
C GLU A 599 -24.32 40.57 -15.66
N ILE A 600 -24.30 40.45 -16.99
CA ILE A 600 -23.71 39.31 -17.70
C ILE A 600 -22.71 39.82 -18.72
N HIS A 601 -21.45 39.39 -18.61
CA HIS A 601 -20.38 39.77 -19.53
C HIS A 601 -19.94 38.55 -20.34
N LEU A 602 -19.90 38.69 -21.65
CA LEU A 602 -19.36 37.70 -22.58
C LEU A 602 -18.11 38.25 -23.24
N THR A 603 -17.04 37.47 -23.26
CA THR A 603 -15.85 37.75 -24.06
C THR A 603 -15.66 36.60 -25.05
N TYR A 604 -15.53 36.93 -26.32
CA TYR A 604 -15.35 35.96 -27.40
C TYR A 604 -13.88 35.64 -27.64
N HIS A 605 -13.59 34.54 -28.32
CA HIS A 605 -12.22 34.18 -28.70
C HIS A 605 -11.59 35.24 -29.60
N LEU A 606 -10.28 35.45 -29.44
CA LEU A 606 -9.54 36.43 -30.22
C LEU A 606 -9.48 36.00 -31.69
N LYS A 607 -9.81 36.92 -32.59
CA LYS A 607 -9.72 36.70 -34.03
C LYS A 607 -8.27 36.83 -34.50
N ASP A 608 -7.89 35.99 -35.46
CA ASP A 608 -6.58 36.06 -36.10
C ASP A 608 -6.28 37.48 -36.62
N LYS A 609 -5.12 38.01 -36.22
CA LYS A 609 -4.61 39.35 -36.57
C LYS A 609 -5.30 40.53 -35.87
N TYR A 610 -6.07 40.30 -34.81
CA TYR A 610 -6.62 41.35 -33.94
C TYR A 610 -5.95 41.33 -32.56
N ILE A 611 -5.91 42.49 -31.90
CA ILE A 611 -5.33 42.65 -30.55
C ILE A 611 -6.42 42.62 -29.46
N THR A 612 -7.69 42.85 -29.83
CA THR A 612 -8.82 42.93 -28.89
C THR A 612 -9.92 41.95 -29.27
N ALA A 613 -10.46 41.24 -28.29
CA ALA A 613 -11.61 40.36 -28.46
C ALA A 613 -12.93 41.14 -28.55
N SER A 614 -13.93 40.55 -29.23
CA SER A 614 -15.30 41.04 -29.18
C SER A 614 -15.91 40.79 -27.79
N LYS A 615 -16.82 41.65 -27.33
CA LYS A 615 -17.43 41.59 -26.00
C LYS A 615 -18.89 42.01 -26.01
N ASP A 616 -19.74 41.29 -25.29
CA ASP A 616 -21.14 41.67 -25.08
C ASP A 616 -21.42 41.83 -23.59
N LEU A 617 -22.13 42.90 -23.21
CA LEU A 617 -22.45 43.22 -21.83
C LEU A 617 -23.95 43.48 -21.69
N PHE A 618 -24.61 42.68 -20.86
CA PHE A 618 -26.03 42.79 -20.56
C PHE A 618 -26.21 43.30 -19.13
N LYS A 619 -26.99 44.39 -18.97
CA LYS A 619 -27.41 44.90 -17.65
C LYS A 619 -28.91 44.66 -17.45
N VAL A 620 -29.35 44.53 -16.19
CA VAL A 620 -30.77 44.31 -15.90
C VAL A 620 -31.65 45.43 -16.44
N MET A 621 -32.78 44.99 -17.00
CA MET A 621 -33.78 45.82 -17.67
C MET A 621 -34.83 46.27 -16.67
N GLU A 622 -35.28 47.52 -16.79
CA GLU A 622 -36.44 48.00 -16.04
C GLU A 622 -37.69 47.16 -16.39
N ARG A 623 -38.42 46.70 -15.35
CA ARG A 623 -39.71 46.04 -15.53
C ARG A 623 -40.79 47.09 -15.77
N ASP A 624 -41.58 46.92 -16.82
CA ASP A 624 -42.77 47.75 -17.01
C ASP A 624 -43.83 47.49 -15.92
N ARG A 625 -44.86 48.34 -15.84
CA ARG A 625 -45.98 48.22 -14.87
C ARG A 625 -46.76 46.90 -14.98
N LYS A 626 -46.51 46.08 -16.01
CA LYS A 626 -47.12 44.77 -16.27
C LYS A 626 -46.12 43.61 -16.14
N GLY A 627 -44.88 43.87 -15.70
CA GLY A 627 -43.82 42.88 -15.51
C GLY A 627 -43.08 42.45 -16.78
N LYS A 628 -43.28 43.12 -17.91
CA LYS A 628 -42.58 42.87 -19.18
C LYS A 628 -41.22 43.58 -19.20
N ILE A 629 -40.22 42.85 -19.67
CA ILE A 629 -38.82 43.27 -19.80
C ILE A 629 -38.69 44.12 -21.07
N ILE A 630 -38.26 45.38 -20.97
CA ILE A 630 -38.06 46.29 -22.12
C ILE A 630 -36.59 46.32 -22.52
N MET A 631 -36.26 45.99 -23.77
CA MET A 631 -34.89 46.02 -24.28
C MET A 631 -34.53 47.37 -24.91
N THR A 632 -33.57 48.10 -24.34
CA THR A 632 -33.06 49.37 -24.87
C THR A 632 -31.60 49.24 -25.33
N PRO A 633 -31.12 50.01 -26.32
CA PRO A 633 -29.71 49.98 -26.75
C PRO A 633 -28.70 50.25 -25.63
N GLU A 634 -29.11 50.94 -24.55
CA GLU A 634 -28.27 51.26 -23.39
C GLU A 634 -28.10 50.08 -22.41
N THR A 635 -28.96 49.07 -22.51
CA THR A 635 -28.96 47.88 -21.62
C THR A 635 -28.17 46.69 -22.16
N CYS A 636 -27.78 46.74 -23.44
CA CYS A 636 -26.98 45.73 -24.13
C CYS A 636 -25.86 46.42 -24.91
N ILE A 637 -24.65 46.41 -24.35
CA ILE A 637 -23.47 47.01 -24.98
C ILE A 637 -22.72 45.89 -25.70
N THR A 638 -22.67 45.96 -27.03
CA THR A 638 -21.93 45.00 -27.87
C THR A 638 -20.74 45.70 -28.51
N TYR A 639 -19.55 45.15 -28.32
CA TYR A 639 -18.30 45.60 -28.91
C TYR A 639 -17.79 44.53 -29.87
N ARG A 640 -17.63 44.92 -31.14
CA ARG A 640 -17.17 44.03 -32.19
C ARG A 640 -15.82 44.46 -32.74
N ALA A 641 -14.83 43.58 -32.63
CA ALA A 641 -13.49 43.86 -33.13
C ALA A 641 -13.48 43.87 -34.67
N GLY A 642 -13.16 45.02 -35.27
CA GLY A 642 -12.93 45.14 -36.72
C GLY A 642 -14.13 45.41 -37.62
N SER A 643 -15.31 45.74 -37.08
CA SER A 643 -16.47 46.15 -37.89
C SER A 643 -17.02 47.52 -37.49
N SER A 644 -17.22 48.41 -38.46
CA SER A 644 -18.10 49.58 -38.30
C SER A 644 -19.51 49.19 -38.73
N GLU A 645 -20.38 48.92 -37.75
CA GLU A 645 -21.84 48.78 -37.86
C GLU A 645 -22.41 47.66 -38.76
N LYS A 646 -23.02 46.67 -38.09
CA LYS A 646 -24.42 46.28 -38.30
C LYS A 646 -24.98 45.90 -36.94
N ASP A 647 -25.93 46.66 -36.42
CA ASP A 647 -26.68 46.26 -35.23
C ASP A 647 -27.24 44.85 -35.46
N GLU A 648 -26.81 43.89 -34.65
CA GLU A 648 -27.51 42.62 -34.60
C GLU A 648 -28.98 42.93 -34.26
N LYS A 649 -29.91 42.25 -34.94
CA LYS A 649 -31.34 42.49 -34.69
C LYS A 649 -31.57 42.36 -33.19
N LEU A 650 -32.13 43.39 -32.54
CA LEU A 650 -32.49 43.40 -31.11
C LEU A 650 -33.17 42.11 -30.64
N VAL A 651 -33.92 41.46 -31.54
CA VAL A 651 -34.55 40.15 -31.31
C VAL A 651 -33.54 39.04 -30.99
N HIS A 652 -32.41 38.96 -31.70
CA HIS A 652 -31.37 37.95 -31.46
C HIS A 652 -30.66 38.17 -30.13
N GLN A 653 -30.36 39.42 -29.80
CA GLN A 653 -29.76 39.77 -28.50
C GLN A 653 -30.71 39.47 -27.34
N TYR A 654 -32.02 39.73 -27.51
CA TYR A 654 -33.04 39.34 -26.53
C TYR A 654 -33.15 37.82 -26.35
N GLN A 655 -33.11 37.05 -27.45
CA GLN A 655 -33.11 35.59 -27.40
C GLN A 655 -31.87 35.06 -26.66
N LEU A 656 -30.68 35.55 -26.99
CA LEU A 656 -29.44 35.20 -26.31
C LEU A 656 -29.50 35.54 -24.83
N PHE A 657 -30.02 36.72 -24.47
CA PHE A 657 -30.19 37.10 -23.07
C PHE A 657 -31.12 36.15 -22.31
N GLN A 658 -32.26 35.75 -22.89
CA GLN A 658 -33.17 34.77 -22.28
C GLN A 658 -32.48 33.42 -22.07
N GLU A 659 -31.68 32.97 -23.04
CA GLU A 659 -30.87 31.76 -22.90
C GLU A 659 -29.85 31.88 -21.75
N LEU A 660 -29.17 33.03 -21.64
CA LEU A 660 -28.19 33.31 -20.58
C LEU A 660 -28.84 33.36 -19.20
N ARG A 661 -30.04 33.96 -19.08
CA ARG A 661 -30.82 33.94 -17.82
C ARG A 661 -31.24 32.52 -17.44
N GLY A 662 -31.55 31.68 -18.43
CA GLY A 662 -31.78 30.25 -18.22
C GLY A 662 -30.53 29.54 -17.72
N LYS A 663 -29.36 29.83 -18.32
CA LYS A 663 -28.05 29.28 -17.90
C LYS A 663 -27.66 29.74 -16.50
N GLU A 664 -27.80 31.02 -16.18
CA GLU A 664 -27.52 31.58 -14.85
C GLU A 664 -28.30 30.84 -13.75
N LYS A 665 -29.59 30.58 -13.97
CA LYS A 665 -30.42 29.82 -13.02
C LYS A 665 -29.91 28.39 -12.82
N ARG A 666 -29.52 27.70 -13.90
CA ARG A 666 -28.95 26.34 -13.81
C ARG A 666 -27.60 26.34 -13.10
N LEU A 667 -26.71 27.27 -13.45
CA LEU A 667 -25.39 27.38 -12.82
C LEU A 667 -25.48 27.66 -11.32
N LYS A 668 -26.44 28.47 -10.87
CA LYS A 668 -26.70 28.66 -9.44
C LYS A 668 -27.05 27.34 -8.74
N GLN A 669 -27.85 26.49 -9.37
CA GLN A 669 -28.20 25.16 -8.85
C GLN A 669 -27.00 24.21 -8.87
N GLU A 670 -26.21 24.21 -9.94
CA GLU A 670 -25.00 23.39 -10.07
C GLU A 670 -23.96 23.78 -9.01
N VAL A 671 -23.72 25.07 -8.78
CA VAL A 671 -22.82 25.54 -7.71
C VAL A 671 -23.31 25.08 -6.34
N GLN A 672 -24.62 25.13 -6.08
CA GLN A 672 -25.19 24.63 -4.82
C GLN A 672 -24.99 23.11 -4.68
N GLN A 673 -25.15 22.35 -5.77
CA GLN A 673 -24.86 20.91 -5.81
C GLN A 673 -23.37 20.64 -5.56
N SER A 674 -22.46 21.39 -6.16
CA SER A 674 -21.02 21.28 -5.90
C SER A 674 -20.69 21.52 -4.43
N LYS A 675 -21.32 22.52 -3.78
CA LYS A 675 -21.12 22.76 -2.33
C LYS A 675 -21.66 21.60 -1.49
N ALA A 676 -22.85 21.09 -1.82
CA ALA A 676 -23.43 19.94 -1.13
C ALA A 676 -22.58 18.67 -1.32
N GLU A 677 -22.01 18.45 -2.51
CA GLU A 677 -21.09 17.35 -2.80
C GLU A 677 -19.84 17.42 -1.92
N VAL A 678 -19.24 18.61 -1.75
CA VAL A 678 -18.07 18.79 -0.86
C VAL A 678 -18.44 18.44 0.59
N LEU A 679 -19.59 18.89 1.09
CA LEU A 679 -20.02 18.54 2.45
C LEU A 679 -20.25 17.03 2.61
N ASN A 680 -20.85 16.38 1.61
CA ASN A 680 -21.07 14.93 1.62
C ASN A 680 -19.74 14.15 1.57
N ILE A 681 -18.75 14.63 0.80
CA ILE A 681 -17.40 14.07 0.79
C ILE A 681 -16.79 14.14 2.19
N LEU A 682 -16.85 15.30 2.85
CA LEU A 682 -16.30 15.46 4.21
C LEU A 682 -16.99 14.55 5.23
N GLU A 683 -18.33 14.52 5.25
CA GLU A 683 -19.10 13.69 6.17
C GLU A 683 -18.81 12.19 5.94
N THR A 684 -18.62 11.78 4.68
CA THR A 684 -18.24 10.42 4.34
C THR A 684 -16.82 10.11 4.80
N ARG A 685 -15.86 11.02 4.58
CA ARG A 685 -14.47 10.86 5.06
C ARG A 685 -14.39 10.76 6.57
N GLU A 686 -15.16 11.58 7.30
CA GLU A 686 -15.23 11.51 8.76
C GLU A 686 -15.72 10.13 9.25
N LYS A 687 -16.75 9.58 8.59
CA LYS A 687 -17.26 8.23 8.87
C LYS A 687 -16.24 7.13 8.51
N GLU A 688 -15.53 7.28 7.40
CA GLU A 688 -14.50 6.34 6.96
C GLU A 688 -13.31 6.29 7.92
N GLU A 689 -12.85 7.45 8.40
CA GLU A 689 -11.79 7.53 9.40
C GLU A 689 -12.23 7.03 10.79
N ALA A 690 -13.48 7.28 11.17
CA ALA A 690 -14.04 6.77 12.43
C ALA A 690 -14.22 5.23 12.43
N ALA A 691 -14.46 4.63 11.25
CA ALA A 691 -14.76 3.20 11.13
C ALA A 691 -14.11 2.56 9.90
N ILE A 692 -12.79 2.39 9.97
CA ILE A 692 -11.98 1.80 8.89
C ILE A 692 -12.32 0.31 8.71
N LYS A 693 -12.56 -0.09 7.47
CA LYS A 693 -12.84 -1.49 7.07
C LYS A 693 -11.84 -1.98 6.04
N LEU A 694 -11.41 -3.22 6.21
CA LEU A 694 -10.48 -3.87 5.31
C LEU A 694 -11.19 -4.90 4.42
N SER A 695 -11.00 -4.79 3.11
CA SER A 695 -11.44 -5.78 2.14
C SER A 695 -10.54 -7.02 2.23
N VAL A 696 -11.14 -8.21 2.32
CA VAL A 696 -10.40 -9.47 2.27
C VAL A 696 -10.61 -10.13 0.92
N SER A 697 -9.51 -10.47 0.25
CA SER A 697 -9.52 -11.17 -1.05
C SER A 697 -10.35 -12.44 -0.99
N ILE A 698 -11.08 -12.73 -2.08
CA ILE A 698 -11.91 -13.94 -2.23
C ILE A 698 -11.06 -15.23 -2.15
N TYR A 699 -9.78 -15.12 -2.48
CA TYR A 699 -8.83 -16.23 -2.48
C TYR A 699 -8.19 -16.47 -1.11
N ASP A 700 -8.37 -15.55 -0.15
CA ASP A 700 -7.91 -15.73 1.23
C ASP A 700 -8.93 -16.56 2.02
N THR A 701 -8.90 -17.87 1.74
CA THR A 701 -9.84 -18.82 2.35
C THR A 701 -9.71 -18.88 3.86
N GLU A 702 -8.58 -18.49 4.44
CA GLU A 702 -8.33 -18.62 5.88
C GLU A 702 -8.89 -17.44 6.67
N ARG A 703 -8.70 -16.21 6.18
CA ARG A 703 -9.37 -15.04 6.77
C ARG A 703 -10.86 -15.07 6.51
N HIS A 704 -11.29 -15.58 5.35
CA HIS A 704 -12.71 -15.84 5.09
C HIS A 704 -13.28 -16.86 6.08
N LYS A 705 -12.58 -17.97 6.34
CA LYS A 705 -12.99 -18.93 7.38
C LYS A 705 -13.08 -18.26 8.75
N ALA A 706 -12.07 -17.49 9.16
CA ALA A 706 -12.10 -16.79 10.45
C ALA A 706 -13.29 -15.81 10.57
N MET A 707 -13.55 -15.00 9.54
CA MET A 707 -14.72 -14.11 9.49
C MET A 707 -16.05 -14.86 9.49
N LEU A 708 -16.17 -15.93 8.71
CA LEU A 708 -17.36 -16.77 8.66
C LEU A 708 -17.61 -17.46 10.00
N CYS A 709 -16.56 -17.95 10.68
CA CYS A 709 -16.66 -18.55 12.01
C CYS A 709 -17.12 -17.53 13.06
N TYR A 710 -16.59 -16.30 13.04
CA TYR A 710 -17.08 -15.21 13.89
C TYR A 710 -18.54 -14.86 13.58
N GLY A 711 -18.90 -14.70 12.30
CA GLY A 711 -20.27 -14.43 11.87
C GLY A 711 -21.26 -15.53 12.26
N LEU A 712 -20.89 -16.80 12.11
CA LEU A 712 -21.68 -17.94 12.56
C LEU A 712 -21.85 -17.95 14.09
N ARG A 713 -20.84 -17.56 14.86
CA ARG A 713 -20.92 -17.44 16.33
C ARG A 713 -21.98 -16.43 16.79
N PHE A 714 -22.17 -15.33 16.06
CA PHE A 714 -23.15 -14.28 16.37
C PHE A 714 -24.52 -14.50 15.71
N CYS A 715 -24.55 -15.05 14.49
CA CYS A 715 -25.80 -15.25 13.73
C CYS A 715 -26.57 -16.49 14.18
N VAL A 716 -25.90 -17.57 14.62
CA VAL A 716 -26.58 -18.81 15.04
C VAL A 716 -27.52 -18.57 16.23
N PRO A 717 -27.13 -17.86 17.32
CA PRO A 717 -28.05 -17.51 18.40
C PRO A 717 -29.25 -16.67 17.95
N PHE A 718 -29.05 -15.74 17.00
CA PHE A 718 -30.10 -14.85 16.51
C PHE A 718 -31.10 -15.57 15.59
N LEU A 719 -30.62 -16.44 14.71
CA LEU A 719 -31.45 -17.34 13.90
C LEU A 719 -32.24 -18.33 14.77
N LEU A 720 -31.61 -18.85 15.84
CA LEU A 720 -32.26 -19.70 16.84
C LEU A 720 -33.37 -18.95 17.60
N ALA A 721 -33.14 -17.68 17.93
CA ALA A 721 -34.16 -16.83 18.56
C ALA A 721 -35.34 -16.54 17.60
N LEU A 722 -35.07 -16.19 16.34
CA LEU A 722 -36.11 -15.95 15.31
C LEU A 722 -36.99 -17.18 15.07
N LEU A 723 -36.39 -18.37 15.01
CA LEU A 723 -37.13 -19.64 14.89
C LEU A 723 -38.03 -19.91 16.10
N SER A 724 -37.61 -19.51 17.32
CA SER A 724 -38.47 -19.60 18.50
C SER A 724 -39.67 -18.62 18.47
N VAL A 725 -39.50 -17.44 17.85
CA VAL A 725 -40.58 -16.45 17.70
C VAL A 725 -41.60 -16.88 16.65
N THR A 726 -41.21 -17.54 15.56
CA THR A 726 -42.16 -18.03 14.54
C THR A 726 -43.15 -19.10 15.03
N LEU A 727 -42.93 -19.68 16.22
CA LEU A 727 -43.87 -20.59 16.87
C LEU A 727 -44.98 -19.87 17.65
N THR A 728 -44.87 -18.56 17.92
CA THR A 728 -45.87 -17.81 18.72
C THR A 728 -47.30 -17.80 18.18
N PRO A 729 -47.59 -17.78 16.86
CA PRO A 729 -48.98 -17.82 16.37
C PRO A 729 -49.70 -19.14 16.69
N ALA A 730 -48.95 -20.25 16.82
CA ALA A 730 -49.50 -21.57 17.13
C ALA A 730 -49.86 -21.74 18.62
N PHE A 731 -49.33 -20.89 19.51
CA PHE A 731 -49.64 -20.91 20.94
C PHE A 731 -50.89 -20.11 21.32
N LEU A 732 -51.26 -19.09 20.53
CA LEU A 732 -52.40 -18.21 20.81
C LEU A 732 -53.75 -18.82 20.39
N LEU A 733 -53.77 -19.63 19.32
CA LEU A 733 -55.00 -20.24 18.78
C LEU A 733 -55.75 -21.15 19.78
N PRO A 734 -55.10 -22.06 20.53
CA PRO A 734 -55.80 -22.85 21.55
C PRO A 734 -56.33 -22.01 22.71
N GLN A 735 -55.61 -20.95 23.11
CA GLN A 735 -56.05 -20.05 24.19
C GLN A 735 -57.31 -19.28 23.81
N GLN A 736 -57.38 -18.77 22.58
CA GLN A 736 -58.59 -18.09 22.07
C GLN A 736 -59.81 -19.03 22.03
N ALA A 737 -59.61 -20.28 21.59
CA ALA A 737 -60.70 -21.27 21.56
C ALA A 737 -61.20 -21.67 22.96
N VAL A 738 -60.30 -21.74 23.96
CA VAL A 738 -60.68 -21.98 25.37
C VAL A 738 -61.45 -20.78 25.94
N GLU A 739 -61.04 -19.55 25.61
CA GLU A 739 -61.71 -18.34 26.08
C GLU A 739 -63.12 -18.18 25.47
N GLU A 740 -63.30 -18.54 24.19
CA GLU A 740 -64.62 -18.62 23.56
C GLU A 740 -65.52 -19.67 24.21
N LEU A 741 -64.96 -20.84 24.56
CA LEU A 741 -65.71 -21.89 25.24
C LEU A 741 -66.19 -21.44 26.62
N GLN A 742 -65.34 -20.77 27.40
CA GLN A 742 -65.70 -20.19 28.70
C GLN A 742 -66.79 -19.13 28.59
N LYS A 743 -66.73 -18.25 27.58
CA LYS A 743 -67.79 -17.25 27.34
C LYS A 743 -69.12 -17.90 26.98
N ASN A 744 -69.09 -18.96 26.16
CA ASN A 744 -70.27 -19.71 25.77
C ASN A 744 -70.89 -20.45 26.98
N GLU A 745 -70.08 -21.05 27.85
CA GLU A 745 -70.54 -21.69 29.10
C GLU A 745 -71.17 -20.68 30.07
N GLN A 746 -70.57 -19.50 30.25
CA GLN A 746 -71.14 -18.43 31.07
C GLN A 746 -72.49 -17.96 30.52
N TRP A 747 -72.58 -17.74 29.21
CA TRP A 747 -73.84 -17.37 28.56
C TRP A 747 -74.93 -18.43 28.77
N PHE A 748 -74.58 -19.72 28.73
CA PHE A 748 -75.53 -20.81 28.97
C PHE A 748 -76.02 -20.83 30.42
N GLN A 749 -75.13 -20.63 31.41
CA GLN A 749 -75.53 -20.55 32.82
C GLN A 749 -76.50 -19.39 33.09
N GLU A 750 -76.33 -18.25 32.41
CA GLU A 750 -77.21 -17.09 32.55
C GLU A 750 -78.59 -17.30 31.90
N ASN A 751 -78.68 -18.14 30.86
CA ASN A 751 -79.89 -18.30 30.05
C ASN A 751 -80.58 -19.67 30.20
N GLN A 752 -80.07 -20.56 31.06
CA GLN A 752 -80.54 -21.94 31.24
C GLN A 752 -82.05 -22.05 31.51
N ASN A 753 -82.65 -21.11 32.26
CA ASN A 753 -84.07 -21.16 32.60
C ASN A 753 -85.01 -20.62 31.50
N ARG A 754 -84.45 -20.18 30.35
CA ARG A 754 -85.17 -19.52 29.24
C ARG A 754 -85.03 -20.25 27.90
N LEU A 755 -84.23 -21.29 27.82
CA LEU A 755 -83.93 -22.02 26.59
C LEU A 755 -84.93 -23.17 26.38
N SER A 756 -85.27 -23.43 25.12
CA SER A 756 -86.04 -24.62 24.74
C SER A 756 -85.13 -25.86 24.67
N ALA A 757 -85.69 -27.07 24.79
CA ALA A 757 -84.92 -28.31 24.75
C ALA A 757 -84.07 -28.46 23.47
N ASP A 758 -84.58 -28.01 22.32
CA ASP A 758 -83.86 -28.04 21.04
C ASP A 758 -82.67 -27.04 21.00
N GLU A 759 -82.74 -25.94 21.75
CA GLU A 759 -81.66 -24.95 21.85
C GLU A 759 -80.57 -25.40 22.82
N GLU A 760 -80.94 -26.09 23.91
CA GLU A 760 -80.00 -26.71 24.83
C GLU A 760 -79.19 -27.83 24.14
N ASP A 761 -79.84 -28.70 23.39
CA ASP A 761 -79.18 -29.78 22.64
C ASP A 761 -78.22 -29.23 21.57
N ASN A 762 -78.60 -28.16 20.86
CA ASN A 762 -77.72 -27.49 19.89
C ASN A 762 -76.51 -26.81 20.57
N PHE A 763 -76.69 -26.25 21.76
CA PHE A 763 -75.58 -25.66 22.53
C PHE A 763 -74.60 -26.74 23.01
N LEU A 764 -75.10 -27.83 23.58
CA LEU A 764 -74.28 -28.96 24.03
C LEU A 764 -73.51 -29.60 22.86
N ALA A 765 -74.14 -29.71 21.69
CA ALA A 765 -73.47 -30.14 20.46
C ALA A 765 -72.29 -29.21 20.11
N ARG A 766 -72.49 -27.89 20.11
CA ARG A 766 -71.43 -26.90 19.84
C ARG A 766 -70.31 -26.92 20.88
N CYS A 767 -70.62 -27.08 22.16
CA CYS A 767 -69.61 -27.25 23.22
C CYS A 767 -68.79 -28.53 23.03
N SER A 768 -69.44 -29.63 22.63
CA SER A 768 -68.74 -30.89 22.35
C SER A 768 -67.80 -30.78 21.13
N GLU A 769 -68.23 -30.09 20.08
CA GLU A 769 -67.42 -29.84 18.87
C GLU A 769 -66.22 -28.94 19.17
N THR A 770 -66.42 -27.85 19.91
CA THR A 770 -65.36 -26.92 20.32
C THR A 770 -64.35 -27.59 21.26
N MET A 771 -64.79 -28.41 22.23
CA MET A 771 -63.89 -29.23 23.04
C MET A 771 -63.07 -30.22 22.20
N SER A 772 -63.70 -30.88 21.21
CA SER A 772 -62.99 -31.78 20.28
C SER A 772 -61.95 -31.03 19.46
N LEU A 773 -62.25 -29.80 19.04
CA LEU A 773 -61.34 -28.94 18.30
C LEU A 773 -60.13 -28.53 19.16
N ILE A 774 -60.36 -28.09 20.40
CA ILE A 774 -59.30 -27.73 21.36
C ILE A 774 -58.36 -28.93 21.57
N HIS A 775 -58.91 -30.12 21.85
CA HIS A 775 -58.10 -31.32 22.06
C HIS A 775 -57.24 -31.68 20.84
N LYS A 776 -57.79 -31.56 19.61
CA LYS A 776 -57.03 -31.76 18.37
C LYS A 776 -55.92 -30.73 18.20
N LEU A 777 -56.16 -29.47 18.56
CA LEU A 777 -55.16 -28.40 18.48
C LEU A 777 -54.04 -28.59 19.51
N GLU A 778 -54.36 -29.00 20.73
CA GLU A 778 -53.38 -29.33 21.78
C GLU A 778 -52.48 -30.51 21.37
N LEU A 779 -53.07 -31.57 20.80
CA LEU A 779 -52.32 -32.70 20.27
C LEU A 779 -51.36 -32.29 19.16
N ARG A 780 -51.80 -31.44 18.23
CA ARG A 780 -50.93 -30.89 17.18
C ARG A 780 -49.81 -30.03 17.76
N LEU A 781 -50.12 -29.17 18.73
CA LEU A 781 -49.12 -28.32 19.38
C LEU A 781 -48.05 -29.15 20.09
N ASN A 782 -48.45 -30.21 20.81
CA ASN A 782 -47.50 -31.11 21.47
C ASN A 782 -46.64 -31.89 20.47
N ARG A 783 -47.22 -32.34 19.35
CA ARG A 783 -46.47 -33.00 18.27
C ARG A 783 -45.45 -32.05 17.63
N GLU A 784 -45.83 -30.80 17.37
CA GLU A 784 -44.92 -29.79 16.83
C GLU A 784 -43.81 -29.44 17.83
N LYS A 785 -44.11 -29.29 19.13
CA LYS A 785 -43.10 -29.07 20.18
C LYS A 785 -42.06 -30.19 20.23
N GLN A 786 -42.49 -31.45 20.14
CA GLN A 786 -41.59 -32.60 20.15
C GLN A 786 -40.76 -32.67 18.85
N THR A 787 -41.40 -32.46 17.70
CA THR A 787 -40.75 -32.50 16.38
C THR A 787 -39.73 -31.37 16.24
N ALA A 788 -40.05 -30.17 16.70
CA ALA A 788 -39.15 -29.02 16.71
C ALA A 788 -37.92 -29.31 17.58
N ARG A 789 -38.10 -29.79 18.82
CA ARG A 789 -36.98 -30.19 19.72
C ARG A 789 -36.05 -31.21 19.07
N GLN A 790 -36.60 -32.21 18.37
CA GLN A 790 -35.79 -33.21 17.66
C GLN A 790 -35.05 -32.61 16.46
N LYS A 791 -35.70 -31.77 15.66
CA LYS A 791 -35.05 -31.06 14.54
C LYS A 791 -33.93 -30.14 15.01
N TYR A 792 -34.10 -29.46 16.15
CA TYR A 792 -33.06 -28.64 16.76
C TYR A 792 -31.84 -29.46 17.17
N ARG A 793 -32.04 -30.55 17.91
CA ARG A 793 -30.92 -31.45 18.30
C ARG A 793 -30.20 -32.03 17.08
N ALA A 794 -30.94 -32.42 16.04
CA ALA A 794 -30.35 -32.95 14.81
C ALA A 794 -29.53 -31.90 14.05
N LEU A 795 -29.94 -30.63 14.06
CA LEU A 795 -29.18 -29.53 13.47
C LEU A 795 -27.90 -29.26 14.26
N GLU A 796 -28.00 -29.20 15.60
CA GLU A 796 -26.87 -28.98 16.49
C GLU A 796 -25.81 -30.09 16.36
N GLU A 797 -26.25 -31.36 16.30
CA GLU A 797 -25.34 -32.48 16.06
C GLU A 797 -24.67 -32.41 14.68
N LYS A 798 -25.38 -31.99 13.63
CA LYS A 798 -24.79 -31.82 12.29
C LYS A 798 -23.73 -30.72 12.28
N LEU A 799 -23.96 -29.63 13.01
CA LEU A 799 -23.01 -28.53 13.12
C LEU A 799 -21.76 -28.93 13.90
N ARG A 800 -21.89 -29.67 15.01
CA ARG A 800 -20.74 -30.20 15.77
C ARG A 800 -19.95 -31.28 15.03
N LYS A 801 -20.60 -32.07 14.18
CA LYS A 801 -19.96 -33.15 13.41
C LYS A 801 -19.29 -32.68 12.11
N ASP A 802 -19.50 -31.42 11.68
CA ASP A 802 -18.78 -30.91 10.50
C ASP A 802 -17.33 -30.59 10.92
N PRO A 803 -16.32 -31.26 10.33
CA PRO A 803 -14.92 -31.08 10.69
C PRO A 803 -14.41 -29.65 10.48
N ARG A 804 -15.13 -28.81 9.71
CA ARG A 804 -14.81 -27.39 9.49
C ARG A 804 -15.32 -26.47 10.62
N LEU A 805 -16.24 -26.95 11.46
CA LEU A 805 -16.90 -26.17 12.51
C LEU A 805 -16.62 -26.71 13.92
N ALA A 806 -16.25 -27.99 14.04
CA ALA A 806 -16.06 -28.70 15.30
C ALA A 806 -15.04 -28.02 16.25
N GLU A 807 -13.85 -27.65 15.75
CA GLU A 807 -12.77 -27.04 16.56
C GLU A 807 -13.13 -25.70 17.22
N HIS A 808 -14.19 -25.03 16.75
CA HIS A 808 -14.60 -23.70 17.22
C HIS A 808 -15.87 -23.70 18.06
N LEU A 809 -16.60 -24.83 18.11
CA LEU A 809 -17.83 -25.00 18.89
C LEU A 809 -17.59 -25.65 20.26
N ASP A 810 -16.43 -26.29 20.45
CA ASP A 810 -16.07 -27.03 21.68
C ASP A 810 -15.43 -26.14 22.78
N GLY A 811 -15.39 -24.82 22.59
CA GLY A 811 -14.89 -23.84 23.55
C GLY A 811 -15.97 -23.11 24.35
N ALA A 812 -17.03 -23.82 24.78
CA ALA A 812 -18.07 -23.30 25.66
C ALA A 812 -18.17 -24.13 26.95
#